data_AF-A0A445EW68-F1
#
_entry.id   AF-A0A445EW68-F1
#
_cell.length_a   1.000
_cell.length_b   1.000
_cell.length_c   1.000
_cell.angle_alpha   90.00
_cell.angle_beta   90.00
_cell.angle_gamma   90.00
#
_symmetry.space_group_name_H-M   'P 1'
#
loop_
_entity.id
_entity.type
_entity.pdbx_description
1 polymer ?
#
loop_
_entity_poly.entity_id
_entity_poly.type
_entity_poly.pdbx_seq_one_letter_code
_entity_poly.pdbx_strand_id
1 'polypeptide(L)'
;MEFPFFHYLSLWRTCGDIQIWTIFLLMLLLLKSGGVYSDSDYLIGLGSYDITGPAADVNMMGYANTQQIASGIHFRLRARAFIVADEDGKRVVFVNLDACMASQIVTIKVIERLKARYGDLYTEENVAISGIHTHAGPGGYLQYIVYIVTSLGFVRQSFDVLVDGIEKSIVQAHENLRPGSILVNKGELLDASINRSPSAYLNNPAAERKKYKYDVDKEMTLLKFVDDDFGPVGSFNWFATHGTSMSRTNSLISGDNKGAAARFMENWFEKESSERNYSVGLKNDRLPRRVSNIIPGLLDNHHELLEISANFQSLPSRSATKNSSVARRVRSARRQAGKPEFVSAFCQSNCGDVTPNVLGAFCIDTGLPCDFNHSTCGGKNELCYGQGPGYPDEFESTRIIGERQFRKAVELFNEAKDEIEGDVDYRHAYIDLSTLEVTIHKRGASKVVRTCPAAMGFAFAAGTTDGPGAFDFKQGDDKGNPFWKMVRDLLKTPSKEQIDCQHPKPILLDTGEMKKPYDWAPSILPIQILRIGQFVILCVPGEFSTMAGRRLRDMVKTVLSNDKDFKNMHVVIAGLTNTYSQYVTTYEEYQVQRYEGASTLYGPNTLSAYIQEFKKLAKALISGQPVEPGPQPPDLLDKQISFLPPVVVDGTPHGVDFGDVCSDVPQNSTFKCGDMVTASFWSACPRNDLMTEGTFALVEFHKGEDNWVPVYDDDDFCLRFKWSRPSKLSSRSKATIEWRIPNDVNPGVYRIRHFGAAKSLFGSIHHFTGSSSAFVVA
;
A
#
# COMPACT_ATOMS: atom_id res chain seq x y z
N MET A 1 -30.48 88.73 13.29
CA MET A 1 -30.61 89.14 14.69
C MET A 1 -29.29 88.75 15.37
N GLU A 2 -28.56 89.79 15.79
CA GLU A 2 -27.52 89.88 16.83
C GLU A 2 -26.42 88.80 17.01
N PHE A 3 -25.18 89.33 16.96
CA PHE A 3 -23.85 88.92 17.47
C PHE A 3 -23.82 88.56 18.98
N PRO A 4 -22.69 88.16 19.67
CA PRO A 4 -21.25 88.41 19.37
C PRO A 4 -20.13 87.38 19.79
N PHE A 5 -18.92 87.60 19.21
CA PHE A 5 -17.50 87.53 19.68
C PHE A 5 -16.95 86.47 20.70
N PHE A 6 -15.83 85.76 20.38
CA PHE A 6 -14.40 86.05 20.71
C PHE A 6 -13.41 84.85 20.42
N HIS A 7 -12.13 85.20 20.14
CA HIS A 7 -10.83 84.50 19.88
C HIS A 7 -10.55 83.00 20.23
N TYR A 8 -9.71 82.30 19.43
CA TYR A 8 -8.24 82.16 19.62
C TYR A 8 -7.50 81.34 18.53
N LEU A 9 -6.29 81.81 18.17
CA LEU A 9 -5.27 81.11 17.37
C LEU A 9 -4.68 79.91 18.12
N SER A 10 -4.48 78.78 17.43
CA SER A 10 -3.37 77.80 17.60
C SER A 10 -3.82 76.45 17.05
N LEU A 11 -3.35 76.01 15.87
CA LEU A 11 -3.28 74.58 15.45
C LEU A 11 -2.76 74.44 14.00
N TRP A 12 -1.55 74.95 13.70
CA TRP A 12 -0.88 74.74 12.39
C TRP A 12 0.48 74.07 12.52
N ARG A 13 0.71 73.29 13.59
CA ARG A 13 1.96 72.53 13.80
C ARG A 13 1.78 71.05 14.21
N THR A 14 0.58 70.50 14.18
CA THR A 14 0.34 69.10 14.60
C THR A 14 -0.08 68.16 13.47
N CYS A 15 -0.20 68.63 12.23
CA CYS A 15 -0.64 67.79 11.12
C CYS A 15 0.51 67.12 10.34
N GLY A 16 1.74 67.66 10.42
CA GLY A 16 2.92 67.07 9.77
C GLY A 16 3.52 65.89 10.54
N ASP A 17 3.53 65.95 11.88
CA ASP A 17 4.10 64.88 12.70
C ASP A 17 3.20 63.63 12.73
N ILE A 18 1.88 63.76 12.71
CA ILE A 18 0.95 62.61 12.72
C ILE A 18 1.07 61.80 11.42
N GLN A 19 1.34 62.44 10.29
CA GLN A 19 1.51 61.77 8.99
C GLN A 19 2.84 61.01 8.91
N ILE A 20 3.91 61.53 9.50
CA ILE A 20 5.21 60.85 9.58
C ILE A 20 5.14 59.66 10.54
N TRP A 21 4.47 59.81 11.70
CA TRP A 21 4.29 58.70 12.65
C TRP A 21 3.38 57.60 12.11
N THR A 22 2.35 57.92 11.30
CA THR A 22 1.51 56.87 10.67
C THR A 22 2.26 56.11 9.57
N ILE A 23 3.09 56.78 8.77
CA ILE A 23 3.95 56.12 7.77
C ILE A 23 5.02 55.27 8.46
N PHE A 24 5.61 55.76 9.57
CA PHE A 24 6.59 55.00 10.34
C PHE A 24 5.96 53.79 11.06
N LEU A 25 4.71 53.92 11.55
CA LEU A 25 3.95 52.81 12.14
C LEU A 25 3.54 51.78 11.09
N LEU A 26 3.18 52.21 9.87
CA LEU A 26 2.90 51.32 8.73
C LEU A 26 4.16 50.61 8.24
N MET A 27 5.31 51.29 8.19
CA MET A 27 6.60 50.63 7.92
C MET A 27 7.00 49.66 9.04
N LEU A 28 6.78 49.99 10.31
CA LEU A 28 7.04 49.08 11.43
C LEU A 28 6.05 47.90 11.48
N LEU A 29 4.82 48.06 10.99
CA LEU A 29 3.86 46.97 10.80
C LEU A 29 4.23 46.08 9.61
N LEU A 30 4.79 46.64 8.54
CA LEU A 30 5.35 45.90 7.41
C LEU A 30 6.71 45.24 7.73
N LEU A 31 7.48 45.78 8.69
CA LEU A 31 8.72 45.18 9.20
C LEU A 31 8.48 44.19 10.35
N LYS A 32 7.30 44.23 10.99
CA LYS A 32 6.86 43.24 12.00
C LYS A 32 5.90 42.18 11.46
N SER A 33 5.50 42.26 10.19
CA SER A 33 4.99 41.13 9.41
C SER A 33 6.13 40.29 8.84
N GLY A 34 7.24 40.16 9.59
CA GLY A 34 8.15 39.03 9.44
C GLY A 34 7.46 37.76 9.94
N GLY A 35 6.36 37.38 9.29
CA GLY A 35 6.08 35.97 9.16
C GLY A 35 7.31 35.38 8.50
N VAL A 36 7.86 34.33 9.09
CA VAL A 36 8.82 33.49 8.39
C VAL A 36 8.03 32.86 7.24
N TYR A 37 7.92 33.58 6.13
CA TYR A 37 7.73 32.96 4.83
C TYR A 37 9.02 32.19 4.62
N SER A 38 8.95 30.88 4.80
CA SER A 38 9.91 30.00 4.13
C SER A 38 9.69 30.27 2.65
N ASP A 39 10.67 30.82 1.94
CA ASP A 39 10.75 30.59 0.49
C ASP A 39 10.96 29.07 0.39
N SER A 40 9.88 28.32 0.21
CA SER A 40 9.96 26.90 -0.07
C SER A 40 9.84 26.71 -1.58
N ASP A 41 10.94 26.24 -2.17
CA ASP A 41 11.15 26.14 -3.62
C ASP A 41 10.32 25.02 -4.29
N TYR A 42 9.51 24.27 -3.53
CA TYR A 42 8.75 23.14 -4.07
C TYR A 42 7.26 23.39 -4.22
N LEU A 43 6.70 22.81 -5.29
CA LEU A 43 5.27 22.51 -5.39
C LEU A 43 5.02 21.06 -5.02
N ILE A 44 4.16 20.85 -4.03
CA ILE A 44 3.76 19.55 -3.51
C ILE A 44 2.30 19.27 -3.89
N GLY A 45 2.04 18.11 -4.47
CA GLY A 45 0.72 17.67 -4.85
C GLY A 45 0.46 16.24 -4.38
N LEU A 46 -0.63 16.01 -3.64
CA LEU A 46 -0.98 14.71 -3.08
C LEU A 46 -2.37 14.24 -3.55
N GLY A 47 -2.52 12.94 -3.79
CA GLY A 47 -3.77 12.34 -4.24
C GLY A 47 -3.94 10.89 -3.79
N SER A 48 -5.19 10.45 -3.63
CA SER A 48 -5.52 9.10 -3.18
C SER A 48 -6.79 8.60 -3.86
N TYR A 49 -6.72 7.41 -4.46
CA TYR A 49 -7.85 6.83 -5.18
C TYR A 49 -8.01 5.33 -4.90
N ASP A 50 -9.25 4.85 -4.91
CA ASP A 50 -9.58 3.42 -4.72
C ASP A 50 -9.11 2.56 -5.91
N ILE A 51 -8.34 1.51 -5.61
CA ILE A 51 -7.85 0.50 -6.56
C ILE A 51 -8.34 -0.91 -6.20
N THR A 52 -9.38 -1.02 -5.37
CA THR A 52 -9.92 -2.31 -4.92
C THR A 52 -10.51 -3.08 -6.09
N GLY A 53 -9.88 -4.22 -6.39
CA GLY A 53 -10.32 -5.13 -7.44
C GLY A 53 -11.52 -6.02 -7.04
N PRO A 54 -11.79 -7.06 -7.83
CA PRO A 54 -12.96 -7.94 -7.64
C PRO A 54 -12.92 -8.68 -6.29
N ALA A 55 -13.90 -8.39 -5.44
CA ALA A 55 -14.04 -8.97 -4.08
C ALA A 55 -14.68 -10.37 -4.04
N ALA A 56 -14.75 -11.07 -5.18
CA ALA A 56 -15.27 -12.43 -5.26
C ALA A 56 -14.61 -13.19 -6.42
N ASP A 57 -14.41 -14.50 -6.24
CA ASP A 57 -14.06 -15.48 -7.29
C ASP A 57 -12.71 -15.29 -7.98
N VAL A 58 -11.91 -14.32 -7.57
CA VAL A 58 -10.58 -14.05 -8.12
C VAL A 58 -9.52 -14.48 -7.12
N ASN A 59 -8.53 -15.21 -7.60
CA ASN A 59 -7.38 -15.62 -6.79
C ASN A 59 -6.62 -14.41 -6.27
N MET A 60 -6.16 -14.46 -5.03
CA MET A 60 -5.35 -13.40 -4.44
C MET A 60 -3.89 -13.50 -4.92
N MET A 61 -3.22 -12.37 -5.06
CA MET A 61 -1.84 -12.30 -5.54
C MET A 61 -0.85 -12.38 -4.37
N GLY A 62 0.20 -13.19 -4.52
CA GLY A 62 1.29 -13.29 -3.55
C GLY A 62 1.64 -14.74 -3.20
N TYR A 63 0.75 -15.43 -2.49
CA TYR A 63 1.00 -16.79 -1.97
C TYR A 63 1.04 -17.91 -3.01
N ALA A 64 0.70 -17.62 -4.27
CA ALA A 64 0.56 -18.61 -5.34
C ALA A 64 -0.34 -19.82 -4.95
N ASN A 65 -1.33 -19.58 -4.09
CA ASN A 65 -2.24 -20.60 -3.57
C ASN A 65 -3.55 -20.59 -4.37
N THR A 66 -3.82 -21.63 -5.15
CA THR A 66 -5.04 -21.73 -5.98
C THR A 66 -6.34 -21.77 -5.16
N GLN A 67 -6.27 -22.06 -3.87
CA GLN A 67 -7.42 -22.07 -2.96
C GLN A 67 -7.69 -20.70 -2.32
N GLN A 68 -6.73 -19.76 -2.41
CA GLN A 68 -6.89 -18.43 -1.85
C GLN A 68 -7.69 -17.54 -2.81
N ILE A 69 -9.01 -17.58 -2.68
CA ILE A 69 -9.94 -16.89 -3.57
C ILE A 69 -10.63 -15.79 -2.78
N ALA A 70 -10.65 -14.57 -3.33
CA ALA A 70 -11.34 -13.44 -2.74
C ALA A 70 -12.82 -13.80 -2.50
N SER A 71 -13.30 -13.50 -1.31
CA SER A 71 -14.67 -13.71 -0.86
C SER A 71 -15.15 -12.56 0.03
N GLY A 72 -14.64 -11.34 -0.20
CA GLY A 72 -15.02 -10.15 0.55
C GLY A 72 -13.90 -9.13 0.68
N ILE A 73 -14.12 -8.16 1.57
CA ILE A 73 -13.24 -7.03 1.85
C ILE A 73 -13.09 -6.92 3.37
N HIS A 74 -11.85 -6.85 3.83
CA HIS A 74 -11.50 -6.41 5.18
C HIS A 74 -11.39 -4.89 5.23
N PHE A 75 -10.58 -4.29 4.34
CA PHE A 75 -10.63 -2.86 4.04
C PHE A 75 -10.11 -2.59 2.62
N ARG A 76 -10.50 -1.45 2.05
CA ARG A 76 -10.19 -1.06 0.65
C ARG A 76 -8.69 -0.88 0.40
N LEU A 77 -8.31 -1.03 -0.86
CA LEU A 77 -6.97 -0.81 -1.39
C LEU A 77 -6.88 0.57 -2.06
N ARG A 78 -5.81 1.34 -1.81
CA ARG A 78 -5.61 2.68 -2.38
C ARG A 78 -4.33 2.81 -3.22
N ALA A 79 -4.39 3.61 -4.27
CA ALA A 79 -3.23 4.23 -4.90
C ALA A 79 -3.03 5.62 -4.29
N ARG A 80 -1.83 5.87 -3.75
CA ARG A 80 -1.46 7.15 -3.12
C ARG A 80 -0.33 7.79 -3.91
N ALA A 81 -0.60 8.94 -4.53
CA ALA A 81 0.32 9.66 -5.40
C ALA A 81 0.92 10.88 -4.69
N PHE A 82 2.22 11.07 -4.88
CA PHE A 82 3.01 12.18 -4.36
C PHE A 82 3.74 12.81 -5.54
N ILE A 83 3.48 14.09 -5.79
CA ILE A 83 4.16 14.90 -6.80
C ILE A 83 4.97 15.96 -6.08
N VAL A 84 6.25 16.06 -6.43
CA VAL A 84 7.12 17.14 -6.00
C VAL A 84 7.71 17.76 -7.26
N ALA A 85 7.56 19.07 -7.41
CA ALA A 85 8.16 19.84 -8.48
C ALA A 85 9.03 20.96 -7.90
N ASP A 86 10.15 21.26 -8.55
CA ASP A 86 11.00 22.41 -8.23
C ASP A 86 10.64 23.65 -9.08
N GLU A 87 11.33 24.77 -8.81
CA GLU A 87 11.15 26.05 -9.52
C GLU A 87 11.45 25.96 -11.02
N ASP A 88 12.40 25.10 -11.41
CA ASP A 88 12.76 24.84 -12.81
C ASP A 88 11.65 24.04 -13.56
N GLY A 89 10.62 23.62 -12.84
CA GLY A 89 9.47 22.89 -13.35
C GLY A 89 9.73 21.39 -13.52
N LYS A 90 10.94 20.89 -13.16
CA LYS A 90 11.20 19.46 -13.06
C LYS A 90 10.36 18.90 -11.94
N ARG A 91 9.89 17.68 -12.14
CA ARG A 91 8.99 17.03 -11.18
C ARG A 91 9.18 15.54 -11.19
N VAL A 92 8.92 14.95 -10.03
CA VAL A 92 8.82 13.51 -9.85
C VAL A 92 7.45 13.14 -9.33
N VAL A 93 6.98 11.97 -9.74
CA VAL A 93 5.74 11.34 -9.26
C VAL A 93 6.10 10.01 -8.66
N PHE A 94 5.69 9.79 -7.41
CA PHE A 94 5.72 8.48 -6.79
C PHE A 94 4.31 8.02 -6.44
N VAL A 95 3.92 6.83 -6.89
CA VAL A 95 2.65 6.21 -6.55
C VAL A 95 2.88 4.95 -5.71
N ASN A 96 2.38 4.95 -4.48
CA ASN A 96 2.40 3.79 -3.60
C ASN A 96 1.04 3.08 -3.64
N LEU A 97 1.04 1.82 -4.06
CA LEU A 97 -0.16 0.99 -4.27
C LEU A 97 -0.36 0.02 -3.13
N ASP A 98 -1.58 -0.06 -2.60
CA ASP A 98 -2.04 -1.17 -1.77
C ASP A 98 -2.24 -2.43 -2.64
N ALA A 99 -1.18 -2.92 -3.28
CA ALA A 99 -1.13 -4.09 -4.15
C ALA A 99 0.12 -4.93 -3.86
N CYS A 100 0.13 -6.16 -4.38
CA CYS A 100 1.25 -7.08 -4.17
C CYS A 100 2.54 -6.58 -4.86
N MET A 101 2.46 -6.03 -6.07
CA MET A 101 3.61 -5.46 -6.77
C MET A 101 3.14 -4.50 -7.86
N ALA A 102 4.04 -3.68 -8.38
CA ALA A 102 3.81 -3.01 -9.66
C ALA A 102 3.77 -4.03 -10.82
N SER A 103 3.18 -3.62 -11.94
CA SER A 103 3.03 -4.47 -13.13
C SER A 103 3.49 -3.72 -14.37
N GLN A 104 4.32 -4.37 -15.20
CA GLN A 104 4.83 -3.80 -16.45
C GLN A 104 3.71 -3.21 -17.31
N ILE A 105 2.64 -3.98 -17.52
CA ILE A 105 1.55 -3.56 -18.41
C ILE A 105 0.70 -2.46 -17.81
N VAL A 106 0.53 -2.46 -16.48
CA VAL A 106 -0.16 -1.36 -15.78
C VAL A 106 0.66 -0.08 -15.93
N THR A 107 1.98 -0.14 -15.70
CA THR A 107 2.88 1.00 -15.86
C THR A 107 2.85 1.55 -17.28
N ILE A 108 3.00 0.68 -18.31
CA ILE A 108 2.92 1.09 -19.72
C ILE A 108 1.62 1.84 -20.01
N LYS A 109 0.46 1.30 -19.60
CA LYS A 109 -0.84 1.93 -19.87
C LYS A 109 -1.11 3.18 -19.05
N VAL A 110 -0.58 3.29 -17.84
CA VAL A 110 -0.63 4.54 -17.07
C VAL A 110 0.18 5.63 -17.77
N ILE A 111 1.43 5.34 -18.16
CA ILE A 111 2.29 6.32 -18.87
C ILE A 111 1.66 6.75 -20.20
N GLU A 112 1.10 5.82 -20.99
CA GLU A 112 0.38 6.16 -22.22
C GLU A 112 -0.77 7.15 -21.98
N ARG A 113 -1.58 6.94 -20.93
CA ARG A 113 -2.71 7.81 -20.59
C ARG A 113 -2.26 9.17 -20.04
N LEU A 114 -1.23 9.18 -19.20
CA LEU A 114 -0.64 10.43 -18.70
C LEU A 114 -0.04 11.24 -19.86
N LYS A 115 0.65 10.58 -20.79
CA LYS A 115 1.20 11.21 -21.98
C LYS A 115 0.11 11.81 -22.88
N ALA A 116 -0.99 11.08 -23.08
CA ALA A 116 -2.13 11.61 -23.82
C ALA A 116 -2.79 12.83 -23.15
N ARG A 117 -2.74 12.92 -21.81
CA ARG A 117 -3.34 14.00 -21.03
C ARG A 117 -2.44 15.22 -20.84
N TYR A 118 -1.15 14.99 -20.60
CA TYR A 118 -0.20 16.00 -20.12
C TYR A 118 1.04 16.15 -21.03
N GLY A 119 1.08 15.49 -22.19
CA GLY A 119 2.27 15.48 -23.06
C GLY A 119 3.45 14.79 -22.37
N ASP A 120 4.66 15.33 -22.53
CA ASP A 120 5.88 14.74 -21.96
C ASP A 120 6.13 15.17 -20.49
N LEU A 121 5.12 15.70 -19.80
CA LEU A 121 5.24 16.12 -18.40
C LEU A 121 5.45 14.94 -17.44
N TYR A 122 4.85 13.79 -17.75
CA TYR A 122 4.91 12.56 -16.97
C TYR A 122 5.30 11.41 -17.89
N THR A 123 6.52 10.90 -17.70
CA THR A 123 7.12 9.83 -18.50
C THR A 123 7.64 8.72 -17.59
N GLU A 124 8.13 7.64 -18.19
CA GLU A 124 8.84 6.57 -17.49
C GLU A 124 10.06 7.07 -16.70
N GLU A 125 10.59 8.25 -17.01
CA GLU A 125 11.77 8.79 -16.35
C GLU A 125 11.46 9.37 -14.97
N ASN A 126 10.28 9.97 -14.81
CA ASN A 126 9.92 10.71 -13.59
C ASN A 126 8.70 10.16 -12.85
N VAL A 127 8.04 9.12 -13.37
CA VAL A 127 6.95 8.42 -12.69
C VAL A 127 7.45 7.07 -12.16
N ALA A 128 7.29 6.84 -10.85
CA ALA A 128 7.52 5.57 -10.19
C ALA A 128 6.22 5.02 -9.61
N ILE A 129 5.92 3.74 -9.85
CA ILE A 129 4.74 3.05 -9.34
C ILE A 129 5.19 1.85 -8.53
N SER A 130 4.87 1.77 -7.23
CA SER A 130 5.40 0.77 -6.30
C SER A 130 4.30 0.08 -5.52
N GLY A 131 4.38 -1.25 -5.35
CA GLY A 131 3.47 -2.01 -4.49
C GLY A 131 3.93 -2.06 -3.03
N ILE A 132 3.00 -2.00 -2.06
CA ILE A 132 3.30 -2.27 -0.64
C ILE A 132 3.53 -3.74 -0.33
N HIS A 133 3.38 -4.63 -1.32
CA HIS A 133 3.53 -6.07 -1.16
C HIS A 133 2.53 -6.71 -0.20
N THR A 134 1.26 -6.30 -0.26
CA THR A 134 0.15 -7.05 0.36
C THR A 134 -0.11 -8.34 -0.42
N HIS A 135 -0.19 -9.46 0.29
CA HIS A 135 -0.58 -10.78 -0.26
C HIS A 135 -2.10 -11.01 -0.19
N ALA A 136 -2.85 -9.97 0.20
CA ALA A 136 -4.29 -9.99 0.35
C ALA A 136 -5.01 -9.06 -0.66
N GLY A 137 -4.45 -8.85 -1.85
CA GLY A 137 -5.12 -8.18 -2.98
C GLY A 137 -5.49 -9.17 -4.11
N PRO A 138 -6.51 -8.87 -4.94
CA PRO A 138 -6.88 -9.72 -6.07
C PRO A 138 -5.79 -9.71 -7.17
N GLY A 139 -5.55 -10.88 -7.78
CA GLY A 139 -4.54 -11.07 -8.82
C GLY A 139 -5.02 -10.81 -10.25
N GLY A 140 -4.24 -11.31 -11.21
CA GLY A 140 -4.58 -11.30 -12.64
C GLY A 140 -4.28 -9.99 -13.37
N TYR A 141 -3.38 -9.15 -12.88
CA TYR A 141 -3.03 -7.85 -13.50
C TYR A 141 -1.58 -7.77 -14.02
N LEU A 142 -0.83 -8.87 -13.93
CA LEU A 142 0.51 -9.00 -14.51
C LEU A 142 0.42 -9.62 -15.91
N GLN A 143 1.40 -9.34 -16.76
CA GLN A 143 1.34 -9.75 -18.17
C GLN A 143 2.08 -11.06 -18.52
N TYR A 144 2.99 -11.53 -17.67
CA TYR A 144 3.81 -12.72 -17.94
C TYR A 144 3.18 -13.99 -17.40
N ILE A 145 3.31 -15.11 -18.11
CA ILE A 145 2.60 -16.37 -17.83
C ILE A 145 2.77 -16.81 -16.37
N VAL A 146 3.99 -16.76 -15.84
CA VAL A 146 4.27 -17.30 -14.50
C VAL A 146 3.46 -16.63 -13.39
N TYR A 147 3.05 -15.37 -13.58
CA TYR A 147 2.29 -14.60 -12.59
C TYR A 147 0.77 -14.76 -12.74
N ILE A 148 0.29 -15.30 -13.86
CA ILE A 148 -1.15 -15.44 -14.12
C ILE A 148 -1.66 -16.88 -14.00
N VAL A 149 -0.77 -17.88 -13.83
CA VAL A 149 -1.17 -19.29 -13.69
C VAL A 149 -2.17 -19.48 -12.55
N THR A 150 -1.87 -18.96 -11.35
CA THR A 150 -2.72 -19.17 -10.16
C THR A 150 -4.02 -18.38 -10.19
N SER A 151 -4.04 -17.26 -10.90
CA SER A 151 -5.24 -16.45 -11.13
C SER A 151 -6.12 -16.93 -12.28
N LEU A 152 -5.78 -18.10 -12.87
CA LEU A 152 -6.46 -18.65 -14.03
C LEU A 152 -6.43 -17.68 -15.22
N GLY A 153 -5.34 -16.94 -15.36
CA GLY A 153 -5.12 -15.96 -16.41
C GLY A 153 -5.31 -14.51 -15.96
N PHE A 154 -5.40 -13.63 -16.96
CA PHE A 154 -5.56 -12.20 -16.79
C PHE A 154 -7.00 -11.85 -16.38
N VAL A 155 -7.16 -10.96 -15.41
CA VAL A 155 -8.43 -10.52 -14.86
C VAL A 155 -8.60 -9.05 -15.19
N ARG A 156 -9.41 -8.78 -16.22
CA ARG A 156 -9.59 -7.43 -16.76
C ARG A 156 -10.06 -6.40 -15.72
N GLN A 157 -10.95 -6.80 -14.80
CA GLN A 157 -11.43 -5.94 -13.71
C GLN A 157 -10.30 -5.50 -12.77
N SER A 158 -9.36 -6.40 -12.42
CA SER A 158 -8.20 -6.08 -11.59
C SER A 158 -7.26 -5.12 -12.33
N PHE A 159 -7.04 -5.35 -13.62
CA PHE A 159 -6.18 -4.50 -14.45
C PHE A 159 -6.76 -3.09 -14.63
N ASP A 160 -8.03 -2.97 -15.04
CA ASP A 160 -8.63 -1.68 -15.35
C ASP A 160 -8.72 -0.79 -14.10
N VAL A 161 -9.11 -1.35 -12.94
CA VAL A 161 -9.20 -0.56 -11.70
C VAL A 161 -7.83 -0.06 -11.23
N LEU A 162 -6.76 -0.81 -11.46
CA LEU A 162 -5.40 -0.38 -11.16
C LEU A 162 -4.98 0.77 -12.08
N VAL A 163 -5.13 0.62 -13.41
CA VAL A 163 -4.76 1.68 -14.36
C VAL A 163 -5.58 2.95 -14.11
N ASP A 164 -6.90 2.82 -13.95
CA ASP A 164 -7.80 3.94 -13.72
C ASP A 164 -7.50 4.64 -12.38
N GLY A 165 -7.33 3.89 -11.29
CA GLY A 165 -7.08 4.46 -9.97
C GLY A 165 -5.69 5.08 -9.84
N ILE A 166 -4.67 4.53 -10.51
CA ILE A 166 -3.34 5.15 -10.56
C ILE A 166 -3.41 6.47 -11.33
N GLU A 167 -3.99 6.48 -12.53
CA GLU A 167 -4.18 7.72 -13.30
C GLU A 167 -4.92 8.76 -12.46
N LYS A 168 -6.04 8.38 -11.83
CA LYS A 168 -6.86 9.28 -11.02
C LYS A 168 -6.15 9.82 -9.79
N SER A 169 -5.35 9.02 -9.09
CA SER A 169 -4.56 9.52 -7.96
C SER A 169 -3.49 10.52 -8.40
N ILE A 170 -2.84 10.30 -9.55
CA ILE A 170 -1.89 11.27 -10.13
C ILE A 170 -2.61 12.55 -10.59
N VAL A 171 -3.78 12.45 -11.24
CA VAL A 171 -4.57 13.63 -11.63
C VAL A 171 -4.96 14.45 -10.39
N GLN A 172 -5.45 13.81 -9.32
CA GLN A 172 -5.75 14.51 -8.07
C GLN A 172 -4.52 15.20 -7.49
N ALA A 173 -3.39 14.50 -7.46
CA ALA A 173 -2.14 15.07 -6.96
C ALA A 173 -1.69 16.27 -7.80
N HIS A 174 -1.79 16.19 -9.13
CA HIS A 174 -1.46 17.27 -10.06
C HIS A 174 -2.37 18.49 -9.84
N GLU A 175 -3.68 18.28 -9.71
CA GLU A 175 -4.66 19.35 -9.48
C GLU A 175 -4.51 20.00 -8.09
N ASN A 176 -3.84 19.32 -7.16
CA ASN A 176 -3.56 19.79 -5.81
C ASN A 176 -2.13 20.35 -5.62
N LEU A 177 -1.36 20.58 -6.69
CA LEU A 177 0.00 21.14 -6.59
C LEU A 177 -0.02 22.53 -5.94
N ARG A 178 0.70 22.68 -4.82
CA ARG A 178 0.78 23.92 -4.05
C ARG A 178 2.16 24.14 -3.44
N PRO A 179 2.57 25.39 -3.19
CA PRO A 179 3.79 25.70 -2.46
C PRO A 179 3.85 25.01 -1.09
N GLY A 180 5.01 24.46 -0.75
CA GLY A 180 5.20 23.81 0.53
C GLY A 180 6.57 23.15 0.69
N SER A 181 6.88 22.79 1.93
CA SER A 181 8.15 22.18 2.33
C SER A 181 8.06 20.69 2.62
N ILE A 182 9.21 20.03 2.56
CA ILE A 182 9.34 18.60 2.84
C ILE A 182 10.35 18.45 3.98
N LEU A 183 9.97 17.72 5.04
CA LEU A 183 10.86 17.40 6.15
C LEU A 183 11.16 15.91 6.18
N VAL A 184 12.36 15.53 6.61
CA VAL A 184 12.79 14.14 6.76
C VAL A 184 13.04 13.79 8.23
N ASN A 185 12.75 12.55 8.60
CA ASN A 185 13.15 12.01 9.89
C ASN A 185 13.37 10.49 9.80
N LYS A 186 14.14 9.93 10.74
CA LYS A 186 14.52 8.51 10.78
C LYS A 186 14.50 7.96 12.20
N GLY A 187 14.09 6.71 12.35
CA GLY A 187 14.11 6.06 13.66
C GLY A 187 14.07 4.55 13.59
N GLU A 188 14.53 3.91 14.67
CA GLU A 188 14.58 2.44 14.79
C GLU A 188 13.22 1.87 15.23
N LEU A 189 12.69 0.90 14.47
CA LEU A 189 11.47 0.13 14.76
C LEU A 189 11.82 -1.36 14.89
N LEU A 190 11.84 -1.86 16.13
CA LEU A 190 12.42 -3.17 16.44
C LEU A 190 11.46 -4.35 16.30
N ASP A 191 10.20 -4.17 16.66
CA ASP A 191 9.23 -5.25 16.90
C ASP A 191 8.22 -5.42 15.76
N ALA A 192 8.51 -4.92 14.56
CA ALA A 192 7.63 -5.02 13.39
C ALA A 192 8.12 -6.00 12.30
N SER A 193 9.29 -6.63 12.49
CA SER A 193 9.86 -7.56 11.51
C SER A 193 10.92 -8.50 12.09
N ILE A 194 11.13 -9.66 11.47
CA ILE A 194 12.30 -10.56 11.69
C ILE A 194 12.79 -11.13 10.35
N ASN A 195 13.99 -11.73 10.31
CA ASN A 195 14.50 -12.41 9.11
C ASN A 195 13.87 -13.80 8.97
N ARG A 196 13.31 -14.13 7.79
CA ARG A 196 12.71 -15.45 7.50
C ARG A 196 13.67 -16.46 6.85
N SER A 197 14.86 -15.99 6.45
CA SER A 197 15.94 -16.78 5.86
C SER A 197 17.30 -16.49 6.53
N PRO A 198 17.39 -16.58 7.88
CA PRO A 198 18.59 -16.19 8.63
C PRO A 198 19.83 -17.00 8.24
N SER A 199 19.68 -18.28 7.89
CA SER A 199 20.78 -19.12 7.41
C SER A 199 21.41 -18.60 6.11
N ALA A 200 20.60 -18.03 5.19
CA ALA A 200 21.12 -17.39 3.99
C ALA A 200 21.85 -16.09 4.33
N TYR A 201 21.28 -15.25 5.20
CA TYR A 201 21.94 -14.02 5.67
C TYR A 201 23.32 -14.30 6.28
N LEU A 202 23.43 -15.36 7.10
CA LEU A 202 24.68 -15.75 7.76
C LEU A 202 25.81 -16.13 6.79
N ASN A 203 25.46 -16.49 5.54
CA ASN A 203 26.44 -16.81 4.50
C ASN A 203 27.15 -15.57 3.93
N ASN A 204 26.60 -14.37 4.14
CA ASN A 204 27.31 -13.13 3.83
C ASN A 204 28.60 -13.00 4.66
N PRO A 205 29.66 -12.36 4.12
CA PRO A 205 30.95 -12.24 4.80
C PRO A 205 30.84 -11.70 6.23
N ALA A 206 31.47 -12.39 7.18
CA ALA A 206 31.39 -12.01 8.59
C ALA A 206 31.85 -10.57 8.87
N ALA A 207 32.85 -10.08 8.14
CA ALA A 207 33.33 -8.70 8.24
C ALA A 207 32.30 -7.66 7.77
N GLU A 208 31.46 -8.01 6.78
CA GLU A 208 30.36 -7.16 6.33
C GLU A 208 29.20 -7.19 7.32
N ARG A 209 28.80 -8.37 7.79
CA ARG A 209 27.72 -8.52 8.78
C ARG A 209 27.99 -7.75 10.07
N LYS A 210 29.25 -7.71 10.54
CA LYS A 210 29.66 -6.95 11.73
C LYS A 210 29.44 -5.44 11.64
N LYS A 211 29.20 -4.88 10.44
CA LYS A 211 28.85 -3.46 10.26
C LYS A 211 27.41 -3.14 10.69
N TYR A 212 26.56 -4.16 10.82
CA TYR A 212 25.14 -4.01 11.10
C TYR A 212 24.78 -4.67 12.42
N LYS A 213 23.93 -4.01 13.20
CA LYS A 213 23.44 -4.52 14.49
C LYS A 213 22.43 -5.67 14.33
N TYR A 214 21.68 -5.66 13.23
CA TYR A 214 20.58 -6.60 12.96
C TYR A 214 20.70 -7.24 11.57
N ASP A 215 20.09 -8.40 11.42
CA ASP A 215 19.98 -9.16 10.16
C ASP A 215 18.78 -8.76 9.30
N VAL A 216 18.01 -7.78 9.73
CA VAL A 216 17.01 -7.03 8.95
C VAL A 216 17.22 -5.53 9.15
N ASP A 217 16.74 -4.71 8.22
CA ASP A 217 16.75 -3.27 8.40
C ASP A 217 15.66 -2.81 9.38
N LYS A 218 16.09 -2.13 10.45
CA LYS A 218 15.22 -1.62 11.51
C LYS A 218 14.92 -0.13 11.41
N GLU A 219 15.59 0.60 10.50
CA GLU A 219 15.34 2.03 10.30
C GLU A 219 14.07 2.24 9.47
N MET A 220 13.12 3.00 10.02
CA MET A 220 12.06 3.64 9.27
C MET A 220 12.54 5.04 8.86
N THR A 221 12.34 5.40 7.59
CA THR A 221 12.57 6.76 7.09
C THR A 221 11.22 7.39 6.72
N LEU A 222 10.96 8.60 7.20
CA LEU A 222 9.73 9.36 6.97
C LEU A 222 10.06 10.65 6.21
N LEU A 223 9.23 10.96 5.20
CA LEU A 223 9.05 12.30 4.65
C LEU A 223 7.71 12.87 5.14
N LYS A 224 7.71 14.13 5.55
CA LYS A 224 6.55 14.91 5.95
C LYS A 224 6.36 16.04 4.95
N PHE A 225 5.17 16.13 4.40
CA PHE A 225 4.81 17.18 3.44
C PHE A 225 3.99 18.25 4.15
N VAL A 226 4.42 19.50 4.02
CA VAL A 226 3.80 20.67 4.66
C VAL A 226 3.44 21.66 3.56
N ASP A 227 2.16 21.94 3.42
CA ASP A 227 1.63 23.01 2.58
C ASP A 227 1.74 24.35 3.34
N ASP A 228 2.09 25.42 2.64
CA ASP A 228 2.32 26.73 3.25
C ASP A 228 1.06 27.34 3.88
N ASP A 229 -0.12 27.05 3.32
CA ASP A 229 -1.40 27.59 3.78
C ASP A 229 -2.09 26.66 4.80
N PHE A 230 -2.02 25.35 4.57
CA PHE A 230 -2.80 24.35 5.32
C PHE A 230 -1.97 23.57 6.35
N GLY A 231 -0.65 23.78 6.39
CA GLY A 231 0.26 23.03 7.23
C GLY A 231 0.44 21.59 6.74
N PRO A 232 0.61 20.60 7.63
CA PRO A 232 0.90 19.24 7.19
C PRO A 232 -0.21 18.62 6.33
N VAL A 233 0.15 18.10 5.16
CA VAL A 233 -0.78 17.52 4.17
C VAL A 233 -0.50 16.06 3.85
N GLY A 234 0.66 15.52 4.25
CA GLY A 234 0.90 14.10 4.07
C GLY A 234 2.15 13.56 4.73
N SER A 235 2.27 12.24 4.71
CA SER A 235 3.47 11.53 5.16
C SER A 235 3.82 10.37 4.20
N PHE A 236 5.10 10.08 4.08
CA PHE A 236 5.56 8.96 3.27
C PHE A 236 6.70 8.21 3.97
N ASN A 237 6.48 6.91 4.22
CA ASN A 237 7.25 6.11 5.16
C ASN A 237 7.88 4.90 4.46
N TRP A 238 9.19 4.70 4.57
CA TRP A 238 9.88 3.49 4.10
C TRP A 238 10.29 2.61 5.27
N PHE A 239 9.88 1.35 5.23
CA PHE A 239 10.26 0.34 6.22
C PHE A 239 10.18 -1.07 5.61
N ALA A 240 11.17 -1.93 5.86
CA ALA A 240 11.20 -3.29 5.31
C ALA A 240 10.36 -4.24 6.18
N THR A 241 9.22 -4.71 5.65
CA THR A 241 8.43 -5.81 6.23
C THR A 241 7.43 -6.33 5.19
N HIS A 242 7.37 -7.63 4.94
CA HIS A 242 6.39 -8.20 3.99
C HIS A 242 4.93 -7.88 4.41
N GLY A 243 4.04 -7.72 3.43
CA GLY A 243 2.59 -7.66 3.66
C GLY A 243 1.97 -9.05 3.73
N THR A 244 2.40 -9.83 4.71
CA THR A 244 2.01 -11.24 4.94
C THR A 244 1.55 -11.49 6.38
N SER A 245 0.96 -10.49 7.03
CA SER A 245 0.29 -10.67 8.32
C SER A 245 -1.05 -11.40 8.14
N MET A 246 -1.77 -11.11 7.06
CA MET A 246 -2.91 -11.91 6.58
C MET A 246 -2.38 -13.14 5.86
N SER A 247 -2.73 -14.33 6.33
CA SER A 247 -2.14 -15.58 5.87
C SER A 247 -2.72 -16.06 4.54
N ARG A 248 -2.14 -17.14 3.98
CA ARG A 248 -2.60 -17.78 2.74
C ARG A 248 -4.01 -18.38 2.79
N THR A 249 -4.63 -18.46 3.97
CA THR A 249 -6.01 -18.94 4.17
C THR A 249 -7.02 -17.80 4.25
N ASN A 250 -6.56 -16.55 4.42
CA ASN A 250 -7.41 -15.37 4.30
C ASN A 250 -8.05 -15.32 2.90
N SER A 251 -9.29 -14.85 2.87
CA SER A 251 -10.05 -14.63 1.63
C SER A 251 -10.62 -13.22 1.52
N LEU A 252 -10.33 -12.31 2.46
CA LEU A 252 -10.80 -10.93 2.42
C LEU A 252 -9.73 -10.00 1.87
N ILE A 253 -10.12 -9.13 0.94
CA ILE A 253 -9.22 -8.11 0.40
C ILE A 253 -8.73 -7.20 1.53
N SER A 254 -7.42 -6.98 1.62
CA SER A 254 -6.78 -6.23 2.71
C SER A 254 -5.49 -5.58 2.21
N GLY A 255 -5.23 -4.34 2.65
CA GLY A 255 -3.92 -3.70 2.49
C GLY A 255 -2.84 -4.27 3.44
N ASP A 256 -3.17 -5.31 4.21
CA ASP A 256 -2.29 -5.96 5.20
C ASP A 256 -1.74 -4.94 6.22
N ASN A 257 -0.57 -5.19 6.80
CA ASN A 257 -0.03 -4.38 7.88
C ASN A 257 0.35 -2.95 7.43
N LYS A 258 0.83 -2.76 6.19
CA LYS A 258 1.20 -1.44 5.64
C LYS A 258 -0.01 -0.61 5.26
N GLY A 259 -1.01 -1.22 4.62
CA GLY A 259 -2.28 -0.55 4.35
C GLY A 259 -3.01 -0.18 5.64
N ALA A 260 -2.95 -1.04 6.66
CA ALA A 260 -3.48 -0.72 7.99
C ALA A 260 -2.74 0.46 8.62
N ALA A 261 -1.40 0.49 8.57
CA ALA A 261 -0.61 1.61 9.07
C ALA A 261 -0.97 2.93 8.37
N ALA A 262 -1.12 2.91 7.04
CA ALA A 262 -1.57 4.06 6.25
C ALA A 262 -2.95 4.54 6.68
N ARG A 263 -3.93 3.63 6.77
CA ARG A 263 -5.30 3.93 7.20
C ARG A 263 -5.34 4.47 8.64
N PHE A 264 -4.52 3.94 9.55
CA PHE A 264 -4.42 4.43 10.92
C PHE A 264 -3.82 5.84 10.98
N MET A 265 -2.81 6.13 10.16
CA MET A 265 -2.20 7.46 10.09
C MET A 265 -3.16 8.51 9.51
N GLU A 266 -3.88 8.18 8.44
CA GLU A 266 -4.93 9.03 7.85
C GLU A 266 -6.03 9.33 8.87
N ASN A 267 -6.55 8.29 9.54
CA ASN A 267 -7.59 8.43 10.55
C ASN A 267 -7.13 9.25 11.78
N TRP A 268 -5.88 9.05 12.24
CA TRP A 268 -5.30 9.81 13.34
C TRP A 268 -5.23 11.30 13.02
N PHE A 269 -4.73 11.64 11.82
CA PHE A 269 -4.60 13.04 11.42
C PHE A 269 -5.95 13.75 11.29
N GLU A 270 -6.96 13.07 10.73
CA GLU A 270 -8.33 13.60 10.66
C GLU A 270 -8.91 13.91 12.05
N LYS A 271 -8.73 13.02 13.02
CA LYS A 271 -9.21 13.21 14.40
C LYS A 271 -8.53 14.40 15.08
N GLU A 272 -7.20 14.45 15.04
CA GLU A 272 -6.39 15.54 15.61
C GLU A 272 -6.72 16.92 15.00
N SER A 273 -6.97 16.96 13.68
CA SER A 273 -7.33 18.20 13.00
C SER A 273 -8.74 18.68 13.40
N SER A 274 -9.67 17.76 13.61
CA SER A 274 -11.03 18.06 14.07
C SER A 274 -11.00 18.66 15.47
N GLU A 275 -10.28 18.04 16.41
CA GLU A 275 -10.15 18.52 17.79
C GLU A 275 -9.48 19.91 17.87
N ARG A 276 -8.43 20.14 17.06
CA ARG A 276 -7.80 21.46 16.95
C ARG A 276 -8.76 22.54 16.44
N ASN A 277 -9.53 22.26 15.40
CA ASN A 277 -10.51 23.22 14.86
C ASN A 277 -11.61 23.57 15.89
N TYR A 278 -12.06 22.62 16.71
CA TYR A 278 -12.99 22.90 17.82
C TYR A 278 -12.36 23.80 18.88
N SER A 279 -11.07 23.61 19.22
CA SER A 279 -10.39 24.45 20.23
C SER A 279 -10.12 25.89 19.75
N VAL A 280 -9.96 26.11 18.44
CA VAL A 280 -9.77 27.45 17.85
C VAL A 280 -11.11 28.19 17.70
N GLY A 281 -12.20 27.49 17.35
CA GLY A 281 -13.54 28.08 17.27
C GLY A 281 -14.12 28.56 18.61
N LEU A 282 -13.64 28.03 19.74
CA LEU A 282 -14.07 28.42 21.08
C LEU A 282 -13.38 29.67 21.64
N LYS A 283 -12.49 30.34 20.88
CA LYS A 283 -11.86 31.59 21.32
C LYS A 283 -12.67 32.86 21.03
N ASN A 284 -13.72 32.80 20.21
CA ASN A 284 -14.45 33.99 19.76
C ASN A 284 -15.93 34.11 20.12
N ASP A 285 -16.51 33.20 20.92
CA ASP A 285 -17.84 33.41 21.50
C ASP A 285 -17.85 33.10 23.00
N ARG A 286 -18.16 34.13 23.80
CA ARG A 286 -18.48 33.97 25.22
C ARG A 286 -19.88 33.41 25.34
N LEU A 287 -20.00 32.13 25.71
CA LEU A 287 -20.97 31.51 26.67
C LEU A 287 -20.99 29.97 26.51
N PRO A 288 -21.34 29.20 27.57
CA PRO A 288 -20.65 29.05 28.85
C PRO A 288 -19.98 27.66 28.97
N ARG A 289 -19.07 27.55 29.96
CA ARG A 289 -18.41 26.33 30.44
C ARG A 289 -19.25 25.06 30.22
N ARG A 290 -18.68 24.09 29.51
CA ARG A 290 -19.10 22.68 29.53
C ARG A 290 -19.31 22.29 30.99
N VAL A 291 -20.58 22.19 31.37
CA VAL A 291 -20.97 21.56 32.62
C VAL A 291 -20.56 20.11 32.46
N SER A 292 -19.55 19.71 33.22
CA SER A 292 -19.37 18.34 33.66
C SER A 292 -20.65 17.95 34.40
N ASN A 293 -21.64 17.47 33.65
CA ASN A 293 -22.69 16.66 34.23
C ASN A 293 -22.04 15.31 34.55
N ILE A 294 -21.65 15.20 35.81
CA ILE A 294 -21.84 13.99 36.60
C ILE A 294 -23.05 13.25 36.03
N ILE A 295 -22.88 12.01 35.58
CA ILE A 295 -23.96 11.12 35.17
C ILE A 295 -24.51 10.46 36.44
N PRO A 296 -25.67 10.88 36.98
CA PRO A 296 -26.60 9.95 37.57
C PRO A 296 -27.53 9.46 36.44
N GLY A 297 -27.47 8.17 36.09
CA GLY A 297 -28.46 7.55 35.20
C GLY A 297 -27.92 6.73 34.01
N LEU A 298 -26.94 5.84 34.23
CA LEU A 298 -26.56 4.85 33.20
C LEU A 298 -27.63 3.77 32.97
N LEU A 299 -28.53 3.55 33.94
CA LEU A 299 -29.65 2.60 33.85
C LEU A 299 -30.88 3.18 33.15
N ASP A 300 -31.23 4.45 33.40
CA ASP A 300 -32.40 5.10 32.78
C ASP A 300 -32.19 5.35 31.29
N ASN A 301 -30.96 5.70 30.88
CA ASN A 301 -30.62 5.93 29.47
C ASN A 301 -30.55 4.62 28.65
N HIS A 302 -30.26 3.49 29.31
CA HIS A 302 -30.16 2.20 28.63
C HIS A 302 -31.53 1.68 28.15
N HIS A 303 -32.55 1.79 29.00
CA HIS A 303 -33.92 1.39 28.65
C HIS A 303 -34.46 2.22 27.49
N GLU A 304 -34.20 3.53 27.50
CA GLU A 304 -34.57 4.45 26.41
C GLU A 304 -33.87 4.07 25.08
N LEU A 305 -32.57 3.76 25.09
CA LEU A 305 -31.86 3.31 23.89
C LEU A 305 -32.43 1.98 23.34
N LEU A 306 -32.83 1.06 24.22
CA LEU A 306 -33.48 -0.19 23.82
C LEU A 306 -34.85 0.07 23.19
N GLU A 307 -35.67 0.95 23.77
CA GLU A 307 -36.96 1.35 23.19
C GLU A 307 -36.79 1.99 21.80
N ILE A 308 -35.80 2.89 21.65
CA ILE A 308 -35.45 3.47 20.35
C ILE A 308 -35.06 2.36 19.37
N SER A 309 -34.18 1.43 19.78
CA SER A 309 -33.73 0.33 18.91
C SER A 309 -34.88 -0.57 18.45
N ALA A 310 -35.86 -0.83 19.32
CA ALA A 310 -36.99 -1.72 19.03
C ALA A 310 -37.91 -1.17 17.93
N ASN A 311 -37.97 0.15 17.76
CA ASN A 311 -38.74 0.82 16.72
C ASN A 311 -38.14 0.65 15.30
N PHE A 312 -36.87 0.25 15.19
CA PHE A 312 -36.18 0.10 13.92
C PHE A 312 -35.87 -1.36 13.61
N GLN A 313 -36.87 -2.05 13.05
CA GLN A 313 -36.70 -3.39 12.49
C GLN A 313 -36.05 -3.34 11.10
N SER A 314 -35.55 -4.48 10.63
CA SER A 314 -35.05 -4.61 9.27
C SER A 314 -36.11 -4.22 8.24
N LEU A 315 -35.70 -3.44 7.24
CA LEU A 315 -36.56 -2.94 6.18
C LEU A 315 -36.43 -3.83 4.94
N PRO A 316 -37.52 -4.01 4.16
CA PRO A 316 -37.44 -4.61 2.84
C PRO A 316 -36.43 -3.89 1.95
N SER A 317 -35.84 -4.65 1.03
CA SER A 317 -34.93 -4.12 0.02
C SER A 317 -35.48 -2.87 -0.67
N ARG A 318 -34.57 -1.95 -1.01
CA ARG A 318 -34.86 -0.79 -1.85
C ARG A 318 -33.93 -0.76 -3.05
N SER A 319 -34.48 -0.36 -4.20
CA SER A 319 -33.66 0.01 -5.35
C SER A 319 -32.74 1.17 -4.97
N ALA A 320 -31.49 1.08 -5.38
CA ALA A 320 -30.48 2.11 -5.20
C ALA A 320 -29.98 2.57 -6.58
N THR A 321 -29.37 3.76 -6.62
CA THR A 321 -28.57 4.18 -7.77
C THR A 321 -27.11 3.80 -7.55
N LYS A 322 -26.34 3.67 -8.63
CA LYS A 322 -24.89 3.44 -8.54
C LYS A 322 -24.17 4.41 -7.59
N ASN A 323 -24.57 5.69 -7.61
CA ASN A 323 -23.96 6.74 -6.80
C ASN A 323 -24.45 6.76 -5.34
N SER A 324 -25.45 5.95 -4.98
CA SER A 324 -26.02 5.94 -3.63
C SER A 324 -25.00 5.47 -2.58
N SER A 325 -24.17 4.48 -2.91
CA SER A 325 -23.10 4.00 -2.02
C SER A 325 -21.96 5.03 -1.89
N VAL A 326 -21.59 5.67 -3.00
CA VAL A 326 -20.58 6.75 -3.03
C VAL A 326 -20.98 7.92 -2.13
N ALA A 327 -22.21 8.40 -2.27
CA ALA A 327 -22.73 9.53 -1.49
C ALA A 327 -22.88 9.24 0.02
N ARG A 328 -22.88 7.97 0.42
CA ARG A 328 -23.06 7.52 1.80
C ARG A 328 -21.76 7.03 2.46
N ARG A 329 -20.63 7.07 1.74
CA ARG A 329 -19.33 6.67 2.28
C ARG A 329 -18.90 7.60 3.42
N VAL A 330 -18.30 7.06 4.49
CA VAL A 330 -18.02 7.84 5.72
C VAL A 330 -17.12 9.04 5.42
N ARG A 331 -16.04 8.82 4.67
CA ARG A 331 -15.05 9.85 4.35
C ARG A 331 -15.52 10.85 3.29
N SER A 332 -16.58 10.55 2.53
CA SER A 332 -17.15 11.50 1.57
C SER A 332 -17.75 12.74 2.26
N ALA A 333 -18.39 12.55 3.42
CA ALA A 333 -19.03 13.62 4.19
C ALA A 333 -18.03 14.56 4.87
N ARG A 334 -16.74 14.19 4.96
CA ARG A 334 -15.69 14.95 5.66
C ARG A 334 -14.85 15.84 4.74
N ARG A 335 -15.00 15.72 3.42
CA ARG A 335 -14.22 16.51 2.45
C ARG A 335 -14.65 17.99 2.51
N GLN A 336 -13.72 18.86 2.93
CA GLN A 336 -13.89 20.31 2.89
C GLN A 336 -13.46 20.82 1.50
N ALA A 337 -14.32 21.60 0.84
CA ALA A 337 -13.97 22.19 -0.44
C ALA A 337 -12.74 23.10 -0.30
N GLY A 338 -11.71 22.86 -1.12
CA GLY A 338 -10.49 23.67 -1.19
C GLY A 338 -9.35 23.26 -0.25
N LYS A 339 -9.59 22.37 0.73
CA LYS A 339 -8.54 21.82 1.61
C LYS A 339 -8.06 20.44 1.08
N PRO A 340 -6.76 20.20 0.93
CA PRO A 340 -6.24 18.92 0.49
C PRO A 340 -6.51 17.83 1.54
N GLU A 341 -6.86 16.63 1.08
CA GLU A 341 -7.00 15.44 1.93
C GLU A 341 -5.62 15.01 2.42
N PHE A 342 -5.51 14.61 3.69
CA PHE A 342 -4.23 14.12 4.22
C PHE A 342 -3.93 12.74 3.64
N VAL A 343 -2.78 12.58 2.97
CA VAL A 343 -2.37 11.32 2.35
C VAL A 343 -1.16 10.74 3.07
N SER A 344 -1.26 9.47 3.52
CA SER A 344 -0.15 8.77 4.18
C SER A 344 0.17 7.46 3.48
N ALA A 345 1.42 7.28 3.05
CA ALA A 345 1.88 6.03 2.42
C ALA A 345 2.94 5.31 3.25
N PHE A 346 2.92 3.98 3.21
CA PHE A 346 3.93 3.09 3.80
C PHE A 346 4.55 2.24 2.68
N CYS A 347 5.64 2.73 2.10
CA CYS A 347 6.40 2.05 1.06
C CYS A 347 7.10 0.79 1.58
N GLN A 348 7.33 -0.14 0.65
CA GLN A 348 8.33 -1.18 0.84
C GLN A 348 9.74 -0.63 0.68
N SER A 349 10.69 -1.38 1.24
CA SER A 349 12.12 -1.21 1.01
C SER A 349 12.68 -2.55 0.48
N ASN A 350 13.86 -2.96 0.93
CA ASN A 350 14.45 -4.27 0.70
C ASN A 350 13.88 -5.31 1.69
N CYS A 351 12.65 -5.78 1.44
CA CYS A 351 11.94 -6.70 2.32
C CYS A 351 12.12 -8.19 1.98
N GLY A 352 12.91 -8.58 0.96
CA GLY A 352 12.90 -9.93 0.38
C GLY A 352 13.04 -11.09 1.38
N ASP A 353 13.76 -10.92 2.47
CA ASP A 353 13.95 -11.92 3.53
C ASP A 353 13.33 -11.49 4.88
N VAL A 354 12.36 -10.57 4.87
CA VAL A 354 11.84 -9.90 6.07
C VAL A 354 10.35 -10.19 6.27
N THR A 355 9.99 -10.82 7.38
CA THR A 355 8.60 -11.18 7.69
C THR A 355 8.00 -10.35 8.84
N PRO A 356 6.69 -10.01 8.80
CA PRO A 356 5.96 -9.42 9.92
C PRO A 356 5.60 -10.45 11.02
N ASN A 357 5.84 -11.74 10.79
CA ASN A 357 5.50 -12.83 11.70
C ASN A 357 6.54 -12.97 12.83
N VAL A 358 6.57 -11.95 13.71
CA VAL A 358 7.67 -11.70 14.65
C VAL A 358 7.81 -12.71 15.79
N LEU A 359 6.85 -13.62 16.01
CA LEU A 359 7.01 -14.65 17.05
C LEU A 359 7.98 -15.76 16.60
N GLY A 360 8.27 -15.87 15.31
CA GLY A 360 9.11 -16.92 14.73
C GLY A 360 8.30 -17.99 14.00
N ALA A 361 9.00 -19.00 13.51
CA ALA A 361 8.41 -20.09 12.73
C ALA A 361 8.35 -21.39 13.53
N PHE A 362 7.16 -21.98 13.60
CA PHE A 362 6.87 -23.17 14.41
C PHE A 362 6.11 -24.22 13.61
N CYS A 363 6.27 -25.46 14.03
CA CYS A 363 5.53 -26.60 13.52
C CYS A 363 4.13 -26.64 14.13
N ILE A 364 3.10 -26.54 13.30
CA ILE A 364 1.70 -26.43 13.78
C ILE A 364 1.19 -27.70 14.49
N ASP A 365 1.84 -28.85 14.29
CA ASP A 365 1.49 -30.14 14.87
C ASP A 365 2.14 -30.39 16.24
N THR A 366 3.37 -29.91 16.44
CA THR A 366 4.18 -30.19 17.63
C THR A 366 4.46 -28.95 18.49
N GLY A 367 4.29 -27.75 17.94
CA GLY A 367 4.67 -26.48 18.58
C GLY A 367 6.17 -26.22 18.65
N LEU A 368 7.01 -27.12 18.11
CA LEU A 368 8.46 -26.95 18.10
C LEU A 368 8.91 -25.94 17.03
N PRO A 369 10.05 -25.25 17.22
CA PRO A 369 10.63 -24.42 16.18
C PRO A 369 10.91 -25.21 14.90
N CYS A 370 10.68 -24.61 13.73
CA CYS A 370 11.02 -25.24 12.46
C CYS A 370 12.54 -25.46 12.31
N ASP A 371 12.91 -26.40 11.44
CA ASP A 371 14.30 -26.56 11.02
C ASP A 371 14.88 -25.25 10.44
N PHE A 372 16.03 -24.84 10.96
CA PHE A 372 16.65 -23.54 10.67
C PHE A 372 17.10 -23.39 9.20
N ASN A 373 17.57 -24.46 8.58
CA ASN A 373 18.16 -24.39 7.23
C ASN A 373 17.12 -24.60 6.12
N HIS A 374 16.10 -25.42 6.37
CA HIS A 374 15.14 -25.85 5.34
C HIS A 374 13.71 -25.40 5.62
N SER A 375 13.43 -24.82 6.80
CA SER A 375 12.07 -24.43 7.23
C SER A 375 11.08 -25.59 7.15
N THR A 376 11.44 -26.70 7.81
CA THR A 376 10.64 -27.93 7.79
C THR A 376 10.33 -28.47 9.19
N CYS A 377 9.29 -29.30 9.25
CA CYS A 377 8.80 -30.03 10.41
C CYS A 377 8.73 -31.51 10.03
N GLY A 378 9.50 -32.37 10.70
CA GLY A 378 9.64 -33.77 10.28
C GLY A 378 10.16 -33.92 8.84
N GLY A 379 10.91 -32.92 8.34
CA GLY A 379 11.42 -32.89 6.97
C GLY A 379 10.41 -32.43 5.91
N LYS A 380 9.23 -31.94 6.28
CA LYS A 380 8.19 -31.39 5.40
C LYS A 380 7.96 -29.90 5.65
N ASN A 381 7.73 -29.10 4.61
CA ASN A 381 7.56 -27.65 4.75
C ASN A 381 6.11 -27.26 5.12
N GLU A 382 5.12 -28.08 4.81
CA GLU A 382 3.70 -27.70 4.87
C GLU A 382 3.18 -27.42 6.28
N LEU A 383 3.92 -27.84 7.30
CA LEU A 383 3.57 -27.64 8.71
C LEU A 383 4.38 -26.50 9.36
N CYS A 384 5.37 -25.93 8.67
CA CYS A 384 6.20 -24.86 9.22
C CYS A 384 5.59 -23.49 8.90
N TYR A 385 5.08 -22.80 9.92
CA TYR A 385 4.43 -21.49 9.77
C TYR A 385 5.06 -20.43 10.67
N GLY A 386 5.29 -19.25 10.09
CA GLY A 386 5.56 -18.01 10.80
C GLY A 386 4.31 -17.56 11.57
N GLN A 387 4.49 -17.14 12.81
CA GLN A 387 3.40 -16.67 13.66
C GLN A 387 3.50 -15.17 13.92
N GLY A 388 2.42 -14.46 13.61
CA GLY A 388 2.24 -13.05 13.95
C GLY A 388 1.97 -12.82 15.45
N PRO A 389 2.10 -11.58 15.93
CA PRO A 389 1.96 -11.26 17.35
C PRO A 389 0.53 -11.44 17.89
N GLY A 390 -0.48 -11.55 17.02
CA GLY A 390 -1.87 -11.84 17.39
C GLY A 390 -2.27 -13.30 17.19
N TYR A 391 -1.33 -14.20 16.88
CA TYR A 391 -1.62 -15.60 16.57
C TYR A 391 -2.52 -16.27 17.63
N PRO A 392 -3.57 -17.02 17.23
CA PRO A 392 -3.90 -17.42 15.86
C PRO A 392 -4.75 -16.41 15.06
N ASP A 393 -5.04 -15.21 15.59
CA ASP A 393 -5.81 -14.18 14.89
C ASP A 393 -4.91 -13.35 13.96
N GLU A 394 -5.03 -13.58 12.64
CA GLU A 394 -4.30 -12.86 11.60
C GLU A 394 -4.74 -11.39 11.46
N PHE A 395 -6.01 -11.07 11.76
CA PHE A 395 -6.48 -9.70 11.75
C PHE A 395 -5.87 -8.93 12.91
N GLU A 396 -5.77 -9.55 14.08
CA GLU A 396 -5.09 -8.96 15.24
C GLU A 396 -3.59 -8.82 15.00
N SER A 397 -2.95 -9.82 14.36
CA SER A 397 -1.55 -9.73 13.95
C SER A 397 -1.31 -8.56 13.00
N THR A 398 -2.18 -8.41 12.00
CA THR A 398 -2.17 -7.30 11.04
C THR A 398 -2.36 -5.95 11.75
N ARG A 399 -3.30 -5.88 12.70
CA ARG A 399 -3.56 -4.68 13.51
C ARG A 399 -2.32 -4.28 14.31
N ILE A 400 -1.70 -5.21 15.03
CA ILE A 400 -0.54 -4.95 15.88
C ILE A 400 0.66 -4.50 15.05
N ILE A 401 0.98 -5.19 13.94
CA ILE A 401 2.13 -4.81 13.09
C ILE A 401 1.88 -3.49 12.38
N GLY A 402 0.65 -3.25 11.91
CA GLY A 402 0.26 -1.96 11.34
C GLY A 402 0.33 -0.82 12.36
N GLU A 403 -0.12 -1.06 13.59
CA GLU A 403 -0.05 -0.09 14.68
C GLU A 403 1.39 0.23 15.09
N ARG A 404 2.29 -0.76 15.14
CA ARG A 404 3.72 -0.55 15.41
C ARG A 404 4.36 0.38 14.38
N GLN A 405 4.09 0.14 13.09
CA GLN A 405 4.56 1.01 12.01
C GLN A 405 3.94 2.42 12.12
N PHE A 406 2.62 2.51 12.31
CA PHE A 406 1.90 3.77 12.48
C PHE A 406 2.44 4.61 13.64
N ARG A 407 2.61 4.02 14.84
CA ARG A 407 3.09 4.75 16.02
C ARG A 407 4.49 5.32 15.81
N LYS A 408 5.39 4.54 15.18
CA LYS A 408 6.72 5.05 14.81
C LYS A 408 6.62 6.19 13.79
N ALA A 409 5.75 6.07 12.79
CA ALA A 409 5.54 7.15 11.82
C ALA A 409 5.01 8.43 12.48
N VAL A 410 4.08 8.34 13.44
CA VAL A 410 3.58 9.49 14.20
C VAL A 410 4.69 10.15 15.02
N GLU A 411 5.51 9.36 15.72
CA GLU A 411 6.69 9.86 16.44
C GLU A 411 7.61 10.65 15.49
N LEU A 412 8.01 10.03 14.37
CA LEU A 412 8.88 10.66 13.39
C LEU A 412 8.27 11.91 12.76
N PHE A 413 6.96 11.90 12.50
CA PHE A 413 6.23 13.00 11.88
C PHE A 413 6.13 14.23 12.80
N ASN A 414 5.94 14.00 14.10
CA ASN A 414 5.88 15.06 15.10
C ASN A 414 7.27 15.64 15.41
N GLU A 415 8.31 14.82 15.30
CA GLU A 415 9.69 15.21 15.61
C GLU A 415 10.50 15.70 14.39
N ALA A 416 9.98 15.55 13.17
CA ALA A 416 10.65 15.96 11.94
C ALA A 416 10.96 17.46 11.93
N LYS A 417 12.24 17.79 11.72
CA LYS A 417 12.79 19.16 11.70
C LYS A 417 13.77 19.41 10.56
N ASP A 418 14.39 18.35 10.05
CA ASP A 418 15.38 18.47 8.99
C ASP A 418 14.64 18.67 7.67
N GLU A 419 14.81 19.84 7.06
CA GLU A 419 14.16 20.20 5.79
C GLU A 419 14.94 19.61 4.61
N ILE A 420 14.18 19.18 3.59
CA ILE A 420 14.71 18.72 2.31
C ILE A 420 14.86 19.95 1.41
N GLU A 421 16.03 20.12 0.80
CA GLU A 421 16.42 21.30 0.03
C GLU A 421 17.20 20.89 -1.23
N GLY A 422 17.10 21.69 -2.29
CA GLY A 422 17.80 21.52 -3.56
C GLY A 422 16.95 20.91 -4.69
N ASP A 423 17.56 20.70 -5.85
CA ASP A 423 16.80 20.41 -7.07
C ASP A 423 16.10 19.05 -7.09
N VAL A 424 15.06 18.95 -7.91
CA VAL A 424 14.44 17.69 -8.32
C VAL A 424 15.16 17.17 -9.56
N ASP A 425 15.56 15.89 -9.56
CA ASP A 425 16.18 15.27 -10.73
C ASP A 425 15.88 13.77 -10.78
N TYR A 426 16.05 13.14 -11.94
CA TYR A 426 15.73 11.72 -12.10
C TYR A 426 16.52 11.07 -13.23
N ARG A 427 16.79 9.77 -13.13
CA ARG A 427 17.35 8.97 -14.22
C ARG A 427 16.63 7.64 -14.31
N HIS A 428 16.39 7.17 -15.52
CA HIS A 428 15.73 5.90 -15.81
C HIS A 428 16.45 5.16 -16.93
N ALA A 429 16.41 3.83 -16.89
CA ALA A 429 16.82 2.98 -18.01
C ALA A 429 16.09 1.63 -17.95
N TYR A 430 15.80 1.08 -19.11
CA TYR A 430 15.48 -0.34 -19.26
C TYR A 430 16.76 -1.14 -19.46
N ILE A 431 16.90 -2.24 -18.72
CA ILE A 431 18.06 -3.13 -18.81
C ILE A 431 17.61 -4.54 -19.17
N ASP A 432 18.34 -5.20 -20.07
CA ASP A 432 18.11 -6.62 -20.39
C ASP A 432 18.96 -7.51 -19.49
N LEU A 433 18.35 -8.05 -18.43
CA LEU A 433 19.02 -8.96 -17.50
C LEU A 433 19.15 -10.40 -18.01
N SER A 434 18.68 -10.73 -19.21
CA SER A 434 18.86 -12.08 -19.75
C SER A 434 20.31 -12.36 -20.17
N THR A 435 21.07 -11.32 -20.53
CA THR A 435 22.45 -11.46 -21.04
C THR A 435 23.41 -10.34 -20.62
N LEU A 436 23.04 -9.50 -19.64
CA LEU A 436 23.87 -8.37 -19.21
C LEU A 436 25.27 -8.82 -18.72
N GLU A 437 26.30 -8.21 -19.28
CA GLU A 437 27.69 -8.35 -18.81
C GLU A 437 27.95 -7.49 -17.57
N VAL A 438 28.60 -8.09 -16.58
CA VAL A 438 28.87 -7.47 -15.28
C VAL A 438 30.36 -7.56 -14.97
N THR A 439 30.99 -6.42 -14.69
CA THR A 439 32.39 -6.38 -14.28
C THR A 439 32.50 -6.48 -12.77
N ILE A 440 33.06 -7.58 -12.27
CA ILE A 440 33.29 -7.79 -10.83
C ILE A 440 34.78 -7.56 -10.54
N HIS A 441 35.07 -6.71 -9.56
CA HIS A 441 36.43 -6.52 -9.06
C HIS A 441 36.66 -7.39 -7.83
N LYS A 442 37.61 -8.33 -7.90
CA LYS A 442 37.97 -9.20 -6.78
C LYS A 442 39.50 -9.21 -6.60
N ARG A 443 39.98 -8.74 -5.44
CA ARG A 443 41.41 -8.73 -5.06
C ARG A 443 42.34 -8.14 -6.15
N GLY A 444 41.96 -7.02 -6.75
CA GLY A 444 42.78 -6.32 -7.76
C GLY A 444 42.67 -6.86 -9.19
N ALA A 445 41.94 -7.95 -9.43
CA ALA A 445 41.62 -8.43 -10.78
C ALA A 445 40.15 -8.12 -11.13
N SER A 446 39.93 -7.68 -12.37
CA SER A 446 38.59 -7.50 -12.95
C SER A 446 38.20 -8.78 -13.70
N LYS A 447 37.03 -9.34 -13.40
CA LYS A 447 36.45 -10.46 -14.13
C LYS A 447 35.10 -10.02 -14.70
N VAL A 448 34.92 -10.20 -16.01
CA VAL A 448 33.60 -10.06 -16.64
C VAL A 448 32.84 -11.37 -16.42
N VAL A 449 31.64 -11.25 -15.86
CA VAL A 449 30.66 -12.33 -15.73
C VAL A 449 29.39 -11.91 -16.44
N ARG A 450 28.41 -12.82 -16.56
CA ARG A 450 27.12 -12.52 -17.18
C ARG A 450 25.98 -12.87 -16.24
N THR A 451 24.85 -12.20 -16.42
CA THR A 451 23.54 -12.64 -15.95
C THR A 451 23.01 -13.77 -16.83
N CYS A 452 21.92 -14.39 -16.40
CA CYS A 452 21.32 -15.55 -17.06
C CYS A 452 19.89 -15.25 -17.50
N PRO A 453 19.38 -15.91 -18.57
CA PRO A 453 17.95 -15.99 -18.81
C PRO A 453 17.20 -16.45 -17.55
N ALA A 454 16.01 -15.90 -17.31
CA ALA A 454 15.26 -16.11 -16.08
C ALA A 454 14.98 -17.59 -15.77
N ALA A 455 15.30 -18.07 -14.57
CA ALA A 455 14.92 -19.40 -14.12
C ALA A 455 14.59 -19.45 -12.62
N MET A 456 13.63 -20.30 -12.27
CA MET A 456 13.22 -20.55 -10.89
C MET A 456 13.78 -21.89 -10.41
N GLY A 457 14.34 -21.89 -9.20
CA GLY A 457 14.92 -23.08 -8.57
C GLY A 457 13.88 -23.99 -7.92
N PHE A 458 14.27 -25.18 -7.48
CA PHE A 458 13.37 -26.10 -6.76
C PHE A 458 12.78 -25.49 -5.48
N ALA A 459 13.59 -24.76 -4.71
CA ALA A 459 13.14 -24.13 -3.47
C ALA A 459 12.10 -23.01 -3.68
N PHE A 460 11.85 -22.54 -4.92
CA PHE A 460 10.71 -21.68 -5.23
C PHE A 460 9.39 -22.36 -4.87
N ALA A 461 9.23 -23.65 -5.22
CA ALA A 461 8.01 -24.40 -4.93
C ALA A 461 7.86 -24.77 -3.45
N ALA A 462 8.91 -24.57 -2.65
CA ALA A 462 8.87 -24.79 -1.20
C ALA A 462 8.16 -23.66 -0.44
N GLY A 463 7.91 -22.51 -1.07
CA GLY A 463 7.37 -21.33 -0.39
C GLY A 463 8.25 -20.85 0.75
N THR A 464 7.67 -20.07 1.67
CA THR A 464 8.36 -19.55 2.86
C THR A 464 7.62 -19.94 4.13
N THR A 465 8.14 -19.55 5.29
CA THR A 465 7.40 -19.69 6.55
C THR A 465 6.12 -18.84 6.58
N ASP A 466 6.01 -17.79 5.78
CA ASP A 466 4.81 -16.92 5.72
C ASP A 466 3.68 -17.56 4.90
N GLY A 467 4.04 -18.50 4.05
CA GLY A 467 3.15 -19.23 3.15
C GLY A 467 3.91 -20.43 2.60
N PRO A 468 3.90 -21.57 3.31
CA PRO A 468 4.68 -22.73 2.89
C PRO A 468 4.16 -23.25 1.57
N GLY A 469 5.02 -23.87 0.78
CA GLY A 469 4.68 -24.47 -0.49
C GLY A 469 3.86 -25.76 -0.34
N ALA A 470 3.95 -26.64 -1.32
CA ALA A 470 3.32 -27.95 -1.29
C ALA A 470 4.30 -29.02 -1.74
N PHE A 471 3.94 -30.29 -1.55
CA PHE A 471 4.72 -31.46 -1.97
C PHE A 471 6.06 -31.60 -1.23
N ASP A 472 6.96 -32.42 -1.74
CA ASP A 472 8.26 -32.74 -1.15
C ASP A 472 9.34 -31.65 -1.33
N PHE A 473 8.96 -30.44 -1.78
CA PHE A 473 9.88 -29.32 -1.94
C PHE A 473 10.33 -28.75 -0.60
N LYS A 474 11.61 -28.39 -0.51
CA LYS A 474 12.22 -27.80 0.70
C LYS A 474 13.07 -26.60 0.33
N GLN A 475 13.17 -25.64 1.23
CA GLN A 475 14.13 -24.56 1.06
C GLN A 475 15.55 -25.09 1.24
N GLY A 476 16.51 -24.52 0.52
CA GLY A 476 17.90 -24.96 0.54
C GLY A 476 18.21 -26.14 -0.39
N ASP A 477 17.29 -26.54 -1.26
CA ASP A 477 17.54 -27.62 -2.24
C ASP A 477 18.44 -27.12 -3.38
N ASP A 478 19.68 -27.59 -3.38
CA ASP A 478 20.72 -27.32 -4.40
C ASP A 478 20.89 -28.47 -5.41
N LYS A 479 20.16 -29.59 -5.25
CA LYS A 479 20.30 -30.79 -6.08
C LYS A 479 19.11 -31.00 -7.00
N GLY A 480 17.90 -30.82 -6.49
CA GLY A 480 16.64 -31.12 -7.16
C GLY A 480 16.34 -32.63 -7.28
N ASN A 481 15.16 -33.05 -6.82
CA ASN A 481 14.66 -34.43 -6.90
C ASN A 481 14.51 -34.90 -8.38
N PRO A 482 14.99 -36.12 -8.73
CA PRO A 482 14.79 -36.74 -10.06
C PRO A 482 13.36 -36.71 -10.61
N PHE A 483 12.33 -36.92 -9.77
CA PHE A 483 10.94 -36.94 -10.23
C PHE A 483 10.53 -35.59 -10.85
N TRP A 484 10.79 -34.49 -10.15
CA TRP A 484 10.45 -33.15 -10.63
C TRP A 484 11.32 -32.68 -11.79
N LYS A 485 12.56 -33.19 -11.94
CA LYS A 485 13.37 -32.99 -13.15
C LYS A 485 12.69 -33.59 -14.38
N MET A 486 12.13 -34.79 -14.26
CA MET A 486 11.36 -35.41 -15.35
C MET A 486 10.13 -34.59 -15.71
N VAL A 487 9.35 -34.12 -14.71
CA VAL A 487 8.16 -33.28 -14.94
C VAL A 487 8.54 -31.96 -15.61
N ARG A 488 9.61 -31.30 -15.16
CA ARG A 488 10.17 -30.11 -15.81
C ARG A 488 10.55 -30.41 -17.26
N ASP A 489 11.24 -31.50 -17.53
CA ASP A 489 11.75 -31.83 -18.87
C ASP A 489 10.62 -32.10 -19.88
N LEU A 490 9.43 -32.52 -19.40
CA LEU A 490 8.22 -32.60 -20.23
C LEU A 490 7.67 -31.22 -20.63
N LEU A 491 7.87 -30.19 -19.79
CA LEU A 491 7.48 -28.81 -20.11
C LEU A 491 8.55 -28.12 -20.97
N LYS A 492 9.79 -28.12 -20.50
CA LYS A 492 10.97 -27.51 -21.12
C LYS A 492 12.24 -28.01 -20.43
N THR A 493 13.07 -28.76 -21.15
CA THR A 493 14.42 -29.13 -20.67
C THR A 493 15.36 -27.92 -20.73
N PRO A 494 15.99 -27.53 -19.61
CA PRO A 494 16.96 -26.44 -19.60
C PRO A 494 18.22 -26.80 -20.40
N SER A 495 18.76 -25.82 -21.12
CA SER A 495 20.02 -25.99 -21.85
C SER A 495 21.22 -26.16 -20.90
N LYS A 496 22.31 -26.77 -21.37
CA LYS A 496 23.55 -26.91 -20.56
C LYS A 496 24.11 -25.55 -20.16
N GLU A 497 24.07 -24.59 -21.07
CA GLU A 497 24.48 -23.20 -20.85
C GLU A 497 23.66 -22.55 -19.74
N GLN A 498 22.34 -22.75 -19.75
CA GLN A 498 21.43 -22.22 -18.73
C GLN A 498 21.69 -22.86 -17.35
N ILE A 499 21.90 -24.18 -17.30
CA ILE A 499 22.28 -24.89 -16.07
C ILE A 499 23.59 -24.34 -15.50
N ASP A 500 24.61 -24.20 -16.35
CA ASP A 500 25.93 -23.74 -15.93
C ASP A 500 25.92 -22.26 -15.50
N CYS A 501 25.09 -21.43 -16.14
CA CYS A 501 24.91 -20.02 -15.76
C CYS A 501 24.20 -19.88 -14.40
N GLN A 502 23.14 -20.67 -14.18
CA GLN A 502 22.31 -20.58 -12.98
C GLN A 502 22.93 -21.29 -11.76
N HIS A 503 23.97 -22.11 -11.95
CA HIS A 503 24.61 -22.87 -10.88
C HIS A 503 24.92 -22.02 -9.63
N PRO A 504 24.63 -22.50 -8.39
CA PRO A 504 24.21 -23.85 -8.03
C PRO A 504 22.69 -24.11 -8.08
N LYS A 505 21.88 -23.17 -8.59
CA LYS A 505 20.42 -23.34 -8.61
C LYS A 505 20.01 -24.57 -9.44
N PRO A 506 19.32 -25.56 -8.85
CA PRO A 506 18.67 -26.60 -9.63
C PRO A 506 17.42 -26.01 -10.27
N ILE A 507 17.41 -25.84 -11.59
CA ILE A 507 16.29 -25.22 -12.32
C ILE A 507 15.05 -26.13 -12.25
N LEU A 508 13.96 -25.59 -11.70
CA LEU A 508 12.61 -26.18 -11.73
C LEU A 508 11.80 -25.65 -12.91
N LEU A 509 11.84 -24.34 -13.19
CA LEU A 509 11.16 -23.71 -14.32
C LEU A 509 12.13 -22.83 -15.11
N ASP A 510 12.31 -23.12 -16.39
CA ASP A 510 13.21 -22.37 -17.29
C ASP A 510 12.49 -21.22 -18.01
N THR A 511 11.93 -20.31 -17.20
CA THR A 511 11.00 -19.27 -17.66
C THR A 511 11.55 -18.32 -18.73
N GLY A 512 12.87 -18.13 -18.80
CA GLY A 512 13.54 -17.27 -19.77
C GLY A 512 13.59 -17.89 -21.16
N GLU A 513 13.66 -19.21 -21.25
CA GLU A 513 13.62 -19.95 -22.51
C GLU A 513 12.19 -20.40 -22.92
N MET A 514 11.19 -20.15 -22.07
CA MET A 514 9.78 -20.49 -22.33
C MET A 514 9.03 -19.31 -22.98
N LYS A 515 8.70 -19.47 -24.26
CA LYS A 515 8.10 -18.42 -25.12
C LYS A 515 6.69 -18.72 -25.62
N LYS A 516 6.10 -19.86 -25.25
CA LYS A 516 4.74 -20.26 -25.64
C LYS A 516 3.81 -20.28 -24.41
N PRO A 517 2.57 -19.75 -24.50
CA PRO A 517 1.99 -19.06 -25.66
C PRO A 517 2.59 -17.66 -25.92
N TYR A 518 3.26 -17.08 -24.92
CA TYR A 518 4.11 -15.89 -25.00
C TYR A 518 5.11 -15.94 -23.83
N ASP A 519 5.86 -14.86 -23.56
CA ASP A 519 6.91 -14.83 -22.53
C ASP A 519 6.42 -15.21 -21.13
N TRP A 520 7.18 -16.09 -20.46
CA TRP A 520 6.86 -16.55 -19.10
C TRP A 520 7.37 -15.66 -17.99
N ALA A 521 8.47 -14.93 -18.21
CA ALA A 521 9.07 -14.00 -17.25
C ALA A 521 9.66 -12.79 -17.99
N PRO A 522 9.78 -11.62 -17.32
CA PRO A 522 10.41 -10.45 -17.91
C PRO A 522 11.91 -10.68 -18.13
N SER A 523 12.44 -10.17 -19.24
CA SER A 523 13.89 -10.01 -19.47
C SER A 523 14.33 -8.55 -19.38
N ILE A 524 13.46 -7.64 -19.82
CA ILE A 524 13.69 -6.20 -19.86
C ILE A 524 13.04 -5.54 -18.64
N LEU A 525 13.87 -4.92 -17.82
CA LEU A 525 13.46 -4.40 -16.51
C LEU A 525 13.80 -2.90 -16.37
N PRO A 526 12.87 -2.08 -15.88
CA PRO A 526 13.12 -0.68 -15.54
C PRO A 526 13.95 -0.57 -14.27
N ILE A 527 14.94 0.31 -14.28
CA ILE A 527 15.62 0.82 -13.09
C ILE A 527 15.54 2.34 -13.10
N GLN A 528 15.36 2.94 -11.91
CA GLN A 528 15.14 4.37 -11.82
C GLN A 528 15.69 4.93 -10.50
N ILE A 529 16.26 6.14 -10.59
CA ILE A 529 16.64 6.97 -9.45
C ILE A 529 15.78 8.24 -9.51
N LEU A 530 15.08 8.53 -8.42
CA LEU A 530 14.42 9.83 -8.21
C LEU A 530 15.18 10.59 -7.12
N ARG A 531 15.41 11.89 -7.33
CA ARG A 531 16.05 12.79 -6.38
C ARG A 531 15.10 13.95 -6.07
N ILE A 532 14.94 14.25 -4.80
CA ILE A 532 14.30 15.45 -4.27
C ILE A 532 15.28 16.04 -3.28
N GLY A 533 16.02 17.07 -3.69
CA GLY A 533 17.06 17.66 -2.85
C GLY A 533 18.12 16.65 -2.41
N GLN A 534 18.27 16.47 -1.09
CA GLN A 534 19.12 15.47 -0.46
C GLN A 534 18.46 14.08 -0.25
N PHE A 535 17.25 13.85 -0.74
CA PHE A 535 16.56 12.57 -0.67
C PHE A 535 16.62 11.83 -2.01
N VAL A 536 17.06 10.57 -2.00
CA VAL A 536 17.25 9.74 -3.20
C VAL A 536 16.50 8.42 -3.05
N ILE A 537 15.62 8.12 -4.00
CA ILE A 537 14.81 6.91 -4.05
C ILE A 537 15.35 6.00 -5.16
N LEU A 538 15.79 4.81 -4.78
CA LEU A 538 16.20 3.75 -5.71
C LEU A 538 15.01 2.84 -6.00
N CYS A 539 14.42 3.00 -7.18
CA CYS A 539 13.24 2.25 -7.62
C CYS A 539 13.68 0.95 -8.28
N VAL A 540 13.43 -0.19 -7.63
CA VAL A 540 13.89 -1.51 -8.08
C VAL A 540 12.73 -2.46 -8.37
N PRO A 541 12.75 -3.22 -9.48
CA PRO A 541 11.62 -4.03 -9.93
C PRO A 541 11.59 -5.43 -9.29
N GLY A 542 11.92 -5.56 -8.02
CA GLY A 542 11.96 -6.85 -7.33
C GLY A 542 12.12 -6.75 -5.82
N GLU A 543 12.18 -7.91 -5.17
CA GLU A 543 12.28 -8.07 -3.72
C GLU A 543 13.74 -8.30 -3.31
N PHE A 544 14.42 -7.22 -2.97
CA PHE A 544 15.81 -7.28 -2.51
C PHE A 544 15.86 -7.83 -1.08
N SER A 545 16.74 -8.80 -0.83
CA SER A 545 17.07 -9.21 0.55
C SER A 545 17.69 -8.05 1.32
N THR A 546 17.76 -8.20 2.64
CA THR A 546 18.33 -7.22 3.56
C THR A 546 19.74 -6.81 3.10
N MET A 547 20.65 -7.77 2.91
CA MET A 547 22.03 -7.45 2.53
C MET A 547 22.15 -6.99 1.07
N ALA A 548 21.31 -7.50 0.17
CA ALA A 548 21.27 -7.02 -1.22
C ALA A 548 20.92 -5.52 -1.27
N GLY A 549 19.89 -5.11 -0.53
CA GLY A 549 19.49 -3.70 -0.43
C GLY A 549 20.57 -2.82 0.21
N ARG A 550 21.21 -3.29 1.28
CA ARG A 550 22.34 -2.59 1.93
C ARG A 550 23.48 -2.33 0.94
N ARG A 551 23.94 -3.35 0.20
CA ARG A 551 25.01 -3.22 -0.79
C ARG A 551 24.67 -2.22 -1.90
N LEU A 552 23.43 -2.23 -2.38
CA LEU A 552 22.98 -1.28 -3.40
C LEU A 552 22.98 0.16 -2.87
N ARG A 553 22.36 0.41 -1.69
CA ARG A 553 22.33 1.73 -1.07
C ARG A 553 23.72 2.27 -0.77
N ASP A 554 24.58 1.46 -0.17
CA ASP A 554 25.95 1.85 0.18
C ASP A 554 26.75 2.23 -1.06
N MET A 555 26.60 1.48 -2.15
CA MET A 555 27.28 1.79 -3.40
C MET A 555 26.79 3.11 -3.98
N VAL A 556 25.47 3.33 -4.10
CA VAL A 556 24.95 4.59 -4.64
C VAL A 556 25.37 5.75 -3.74
N LYS A 557 25.23 5.62 -2.42
CA LYS A 557 25.65 6.64 -1.44
C LYS A 557 27.13 6.99 -1.60
N THR A 558 27.99 5.98 -1.77
CA THR A 558 29.44 6.18 -1.99
C THR A 558 29.70 6.94 -3.29
N VAL A 559 28.99 6.62 -4.38
CA VAL A 559 29.16 7.30 -5.67
C VAL A 559 28.76 8.77 -5.57
N LEU A 560 27.57 9.03 -5.01
CA LEU A 560 27.04 10.38 -4.80
C LEU A 560 27.95 11.21 -3.88
N SER A 561 28.42 10.63 -2.77
CA SER A 561 29.22 11.37 -1.78
C SER A 561 30.61 11.81 -2.27
N ASN A 562 31.06 11.36 -3.45
CA ASN A 562 32.30 11.85 -4.06
C ASN A 562 32.16 13.25 -4.65
N ASP A 563 30.92 13.68 -4.90
CA ASP A 563 30.61 15.02 -5.35
C ASP A 563 30.28 15.92 -4.16
N LYS A 564 30.65 17.20 -4.25
CA LYS A 564 30.44 18.16 -3.16
C LYS A 564 28.97 18.54 -3.00
N ASP A 565 28.21 18.50 -4.09
CA ASP A 565 26.81 18.93 -4.14
C ASP A 565 25.85 17.82 -3.67
N PHE A 566 26.39 16.62 -3.44
CA PHE A 566 25.66 15.42 -3.03
C PHE A 566 26.10 14.91 -1.65
N LYS A 567 26.44 15.83 -0.73
CA LYS A 567 26.75 15.47 0.66
C LYS A 567 25.49 15.20 1.46
N ASN A 568 25.58 14.29 2.43
CA ASN A 568 24.51 13.95 3.38
C ASN A 568 23.23 13.36 2.74
N MET A 569 23.34 12.70 1.58
CA MET A 569 22.17 12.08 0.91
C MET A 569 21.49 11.00 1.77
N HIS A 570 20.17 11.09 1.85
CA HIS A 570 19.29 10.03 2.35
C HIS A 570 18.92 9.11 1.19
N VAL A 571 19.54 7.92 1.14
CA VAL A 571 19.26 6.94 0.09
C VAL A 571 18.31 5.87 0.63
N VAL A 572 17.14 5.74 0.01
CA VAL A 572 16.15 4.68 0.32
C VAL A 572 15.96 3.77 -0.89
N ILE A 573 15.46 2.56 -0.65
CA ILE A 573 15.03 1.64 -1.72
C ILE A 573 13.50 1.65 -1.74
N ALA A 574 12.91 1.74 -2.93
CA ALA A 574 11.53 1.39 -3.20
C ALA A 574 11.53 0.07 -3.97
N GLY A 575 11.25 -1.03 -3.26
CA GLY A 575 11.13 -2.35 -3.87
C GLY A 575 9.83 -2.48 -4.67
N LEU A 576 9.75 -3.47 -5.55
CA LEU A 576 8.53 -3.79 -6.31
C LEU A 576 7.98 -2.62 -7.15
N THR A 577 8.90 -1.83 -7.72
CA THR A 577 8.60 -0.61 -8.48
C THR A 577 8.64 -0.84 -9.99
N ASN A 578 7.68 -0.27 -10.71
CA ASN A 578 7.46 -0.24 -12.17
C ASN A 578 7.16 -1.59 -12.84
N THR A 579 7.72 -2.69 -12.35
CA THR A 579 7.39 -4.07 -12.72
C THR A 579 7.80 -5.03 -11.60
N TYR A 580 7.73 -6.34 -11.85
CA TYR A 580 8.10 -7.36 -10.88
C TYR A 580 8.93 -8.47 -11.50
N SER A 581 10.07 -8.76 -10.89
CA SER A 581 11.04 -9.76 -11.31
C SER A 581 11.47 -10.70 -10.18
N GLN A 582 10.54 -11.04 -9.28
CA GLN A 582 10.80 -11.91 -8.12
C GLN A 582 11.86 -11.31 -7.19
N TYR A 583 12.82 -12.11 -6.72
CA TYR A 583 13.76 -11.78 -5.65
C TYR A 583 15.13 -11.37 -6.17
N VAL A 584 15.88 -10.65 -5.33
CA VAL A 584 17.30 -10.36 -5.55
C VAL A 584 18.06 -10.62 -4.26
N THR A 585 18.86 -11.67 -4.26
CA THR A 585 19.77 -12.00 -3.15
C THR A 585 21.20 -11.56 -3.42
N THR A 586 22.04 -11.55 -2.40
CA THR A 586 23.50 -11.49 -2.59
C THR A 586 23.99 -12.76 -3.30
N TYR A 587 25.21 -12.72 -3.84
CA TYR A 587 25.85 -13.92 -4.40
C TYR A 587 25.93 -15.03 -3.34
N GLU A 588 26.25 -14.66 -2.11
CA GLU A 588 26.42 -15.56 -0.97
C GLU A 588 25.09 -16.19 -0.55
N GLU A 589 24.05 -15.39 -0.37
CA GLU A 589 22.69 -15.89 -0.09
C GLU A 589 22.18 -16.79 -1.22
N TYR A 590 22.47 -16.44 -2.48
CA TYR A 590 22.11 -17.26 -3.65
C TYR A 590 22.69 -18.67 -3.57
N GLN A 591 23.91 -18.84 -3.04
CA GLN A 591 24.52 -20.17 -2.94
C GLN A 591 23.75 -21.12 -2.02
N VAL A 592 22.99 -20.58 -1.07
CA VAL A 592 22.24 -21.37 -0.09
C VAL A 592 20.96 -21.95 -0.71
N GLN A 593 20.43 -21.34 -1.77
CA GLN A 593 19.20 -21.78 -2.46
C GLN A 593 17.99 -21.98 -1.53
N ARG A 594 17.83 -21.07 -0.55
CA ARG A 594 16.52 -20.83 0.09
C ARG A 594 15.54 -20.22 -0.91
N TYR A 595 14.30 -19.97 -0.48
CA TYR A 595 13.24 -19.49 -1.36
C TYR A 595 13.68 -18.25 -2.17
N GLU A 596 14.29 -17.25 -1.52
CA GLU A 596 14.73 -16.02 -2.18
C GLU A 596 15.85 -16.27 -3.20
N GLY A 597 16.81 -17.15 -2.89
CA GLY A 597 17.90 -17.52 -3.79
C GLY A 597 17.42 -18.32 -5.00
N ALA A 598 16.48 -19.22 -4.81
CA ALA A 598 15.83 -19.97 -5.90
C ALA A 598 14.95 -19.07 -6.78
N SER A 599 14.42 -17.99 -6.21
CA SER A 599 13.58 -17.00 -6.90
C SER A 599 14.36 -15.82 -7.47
N THR A 600 15.68 -15.79 -7.34
CA THR A 600 16.55 -14.79 -7.98
C THR A 600 16.77 -15.15 -9.45
N LEU A 601 15.89 -14.63 -10.32
CA LEU A 601 15.69 -15.15 -11.68
C LEU A 601 16.95 -15.19 -12.56
N TYR A 602 17.76 -14.15 -12.54
CA TYR A 602 18.84 -13.93 -13.51
C TYR A 602 20.20 -14.47 -13.06
N GLY A 603 20.19 -15.43 -12.14
CA GLY A 603 21.37 -16.15 -11.67
C GLY A 603 22.14 -15.44 -10.54
N PRO A 604 23.32 -15.98 -10.18
CA PRO A 604 24.07 -15.55 -8.99
C PRO A 604 24.61 -14.10 -9.06
N ASN A 605 24.67 -13.53 -10.27
CA ASN A 605 25.22 -12.19 -10.50
C ASN A 605 24.12 -11.10 -10.60
N THR A 606 22.85 -11.44 -10.32
CA THR A 606 21.71 -10.51 -10.43
C THR A 606 21.93 -9.22 -9.63
N LEU A 607 22.33 -9.31 -8.35
CA LEU A 607 22.61 -8.12 -7.55
C LEU A 607 23.78 -7.29 -8.12
N SER A 608 24.85 -7.95 -8.58
CA SER A 608 26.01 -7.26 -9.15
C SER A 608 25.63 -6.48 -10.41
N ALA A 609 24.72 -7.02 -11.23
CA ALA A 609 24.13 -6.31 -12.37
C ALA A 609 23.39 -5.04 -11.92
N TYR A 610 22.46 -5.16 -10.96
CA TYR A 610 21.76 -3.98 -10.42
C TYR A 610 22.73 -2.93 -9.88
N ILE A 611 23.72 -3.33 -9.08
CA ILE A 611 24.74 -2.40 -8.55
C ILE A 611 25.50 -1.70 -9.69
N GLN A 612 25.89 -2.42 -10.74
CA GLN A 612 26.57 -1.83 -11.90
C GLN A 612 25.69 -0.79 -12.61
N GLU A 613 24.43 -1.10 -12.87
CA GLU A 613 23.55 -0.22 -13.63
C GLU A 613 23.10 1.00 -12.80
N PHE A 614 22.79 0.83 -11.50
CA PHE A 614 22.53 1.95 -10.61
C PHE A 614 23.76 2.85 -10.41
N LYS A 615 24.98 2.29 -10.49
CA LYS A 615 26.21 3.10 -10.49
C LYS A 615 26.28 4.01 -11.71
N LYS A 616 25.81 3.55 -12.88
CA LYS A 616 25.73 4.37 -14.10
C LYS A 616 24.71 5.49 -13.92
N LEU A 617 23.51 5.17 -13.42
CA LEU A 617 22.46 6.16 -13.15
C LEU A 617 22.94 7.23 -12.16
N ALA A 618 23.57 6.83 -11.04
CA ALA A 618 24.08 7.76 -10.04
C ALA A 618 25.18 8.69 -10.60
N LYS A 619 26.07 8.18 -11.46
CA LYS A 619 27.06 9.01 -12.15
C LYS A 619 26.42 10.01 -13.12
N ALA A 620 25.41 9.58 -13.87
CA ALA A 620 24.68 10.43 -14.81
C ALA A 620 23.88 11.52 -14.08
N LEU A 621 23.37 11.20 -12.88
CA LEU A 621 22.73 12.16 -11.98
C LEU A 621 23.73 13.26 -11.57
N ILE A 622 24.92 12.88 -11.10
CA ILE A 622 25.99 13.84 -10.73
C ILE A 622 26.39 14.72 -11.91
N SER A 623 26.60 14.13 -13.09
CA SER A 623 27.09 14.87 -14.26
C SER A 623 26.00 15.65 -15.02
N GLY A 624 24.73 15.59 -14.58
CA GLY A 624 23.61 16.20 -15.30
C GLY A 624 23.36 15.62 -16.70
N GLN A 625 23.87 14.42 -17.00
CA GLN A 625 23.79 13.83 -18.35
C GLN A 625 22.60 12.87 -18.46
N PRO A 626 21.95 12.78 -19.63
CA PRO A 626 20.94 11.76 -19.88
C PRO A 626 21.56 10.35 -19.86
N VAL A 627 20.70 9.34 -19.73
CA VAL A 627 21.08 7.93 -19.83
C VAL A 627 20.37 7.33 -21.03
N GLU A 628 21.04 6.42 -21.75
CA GLU A 628 20.42 5.67 -22.84
C GLU A 628 19.19 4.90 -22.31
N PRO A 629 17.99 5.06 -22.92
CA PRO A 629 16.76 4.44 -22.43
C PRO A 629 16.79 2.90 -22.38
N GLY A 630 17.66 2.28 -23.19
CA GLY A 630 17.73 0.83 -23.32
C GLY A 630 16.59 0.21 -24.14
N PRO A 631 16.49 -1.12 -24.20
CA PRO A 631 15.47 -1.81 -24.98
C PRO A 631 14.08 -1.62 -24.35
N GLN A 632 13.07 -1.34 -25.17
CA GLN A 632 11.70 -1.18 -24.68
C GLN A 632 11.10 -2.55 -24.30
N PRO A 633 10.41 -2.64 -23.15
CA PRO A 633 9.76 -3.87 -22.78
C PRO A 633 8.54 -4.18 -23.65
N PRO A 634 8.13 -5.45 -23.76
CA PRO A 634 6.98 -5.82 -24.57
C PRO A 634 5.68 -5.38 -23.89
N ASP A 635 4.76 -4.85 -24.71
CA ASP A 635 3.33 -4.81 -24.40
C ASP A 635 2.70 -6.15 -24.79
N LEU A 636 2.19 -6.88 -23.80
CA LEU A 636 1.56 -8.19 -24.00
C LEU A 636 0.04 -8.16 -23.76
N LEU A 637 -0.61 -6.99 -23.70
CA LEU A 637 -2.03 -6.87 -23.35
C LEU A 637 -2.95 -7.65 -24.29
N ASP A 638 -2.70 -7.56 -25.60
CA ASP A 638 -3.51 -8.24 -26.63
C ASP A 638 -3.27 -9.75 -26.70
N LYS A 639 -2.26 -10.25 -26.00
CA LYS A 639 -1.95 -11.69 -25.91
C LYS A 639 -2.51 -12.34 -24.65
N GLN A 640 -3.07 -11.55 -23.72
CA GLN A 640 -3.49 -12.05 -22.43
C GLN A 640 -4.59 -13.11 -22.55
N ILE A 641 -4.45 -14.18 -21.77
CA ILE A 641 -5.39 -15.30 -21.73
C ILE A 641 -6.15 -15.23 -20.40
N SER A 642 -7.46 -15.44 -20.42
CA SER A 642 -8.31 -15.48 -19.23
C SER A 642 -9.20 -16.72 -19.24
N PHE A 643 -9.19 -17.46 -18.14
CA PHE A 643 -10.04 -18.63 -17.90
C PHE A 643 -11.03 -18.40 -16.75
N LEU A 644 -11.09 -17.18 -16.21
CA LEU A 644 -12.04 -16.80 -15.17
C LEU A 644 -13.46 -16.71 -15.75
N PRO A 645 -14.43 -17.51 -15.29
CA PRO A 645 -15.79 -17.44 -15.78
C PRO A 645 -16.43 -16.05 -15.51
N PRO A 646 -17.28 -15.54 -16.42
CA PRO A 646 -18.04 -14.33 -16.15
C PRO A 646 -19.15 -14.59 -15.12
N VAL A 647 -19.65 -13.53 -14.48
CA VAL A 647 -20.91 -13.60 -13.74
C VAL A 647 -22.05 -13.73 -14.74
N VAL A 648 -22.82 -14.82 -14.66
CA VAL A 648 -23.90 -15.11 -15.61
C VAL A 648 -25.19 -14.45 -15.15
N VAL A 649 -25.67 -14.80 -13.95
CA VAL A 649 -26.93 -14.33 -13.37
C VAL A 649 -26.86 -14.45 -11.86
N ASP A 650 -27.49 -13.50 -11.16
CA ASP A 650 -27.73 -13.59 -9.71
C ASP A 650 -29.21 -13.89 -9.46
N GLY A 651 -29.50 -14.59 -8.36
CA GLY A 651 -30.87 -14.85 -7.93
C GLY A 651 -31.01 -14.90 -6.42
N THR A 652 -32.25 -14.81 -5.96
CA THR A 652 -32.65 -14.95 -4.55
C THR A 652 -33.59 -16.16 -4.39
N PRO A 653 -33.90 -16.59 -3.15
CA PRO A 653 -35.03 -17.48 -2.91
C PRO A 653 -36.36 -16.86 -3.38
N HIS A 654 -37.36 -17.70 -3.59
CA HIS A 654 -38.70 -17.23 -4.00
C HIS A 654 -39.31 -16.33 -2.91
N GLY A 655 -39.80 -15.15 -3.30
CA GLY A 655 -40.43 -14.19 -2.40
C GLY A 655 -39.45 -13.38 -1.54
N VAL A 656 -38.16 -13.36 -1.90
CA VAL A 656 -37.11 -12.58 -1.23
C VAL A 656 -36.43 -11.70 -2.27
N ASP A 657 -36.20 -10.42 -1.94
CA ASP A 657 -35.49 -9.48 -2.78
C ASP A 657 -34.01 -9.34 -2.40
N PHE A 658 -33.18 -8.90 -3.33
CA PHE A 658 -31.77 -8.61 -3.06
C PHE A 658 -31.64 -7.47 -2.05
N GLY A 659 -30.92 -7.66 -0.95
CA GLY A 659 -30.82 -6.70 0.14
C GLY A 659 -31.70 -7.06 1.34
N ASP A 660 -32.61 -8.02 1.22
CA ASP A 660 -33.35 -8.51 2.38
C ASP A 660 -32.42 -9.24 3.36
N VAL A 661 -32.69 -9.08 4.65
CA VAL A 661 -31.94 -9.73 5.72
C VAL A 661 -32.25 -11.22 5.75
N CYS A 662 -31.22 -12.07 5.66
CA CYS A 662 -31.35 -13.51 5.81
C CYS A 662 -30.94 -14.03 7.20
N SER A 663 -30.15 -13.25 7.94
CA SER A 663 -29.82 -13.47 9.36
C SER A 663 -29.62 -12.10 9.99
N ASP A 664 -30.55 -11.69 10.84
CA ASP A 664 -30.54 -10.36 11.47
C ASP A 664 -29.69 -10.36 12.75
N VAL A 665 -29.44 -9.15 13.28
CA VAL A 665 -28.92 -8.98 14.64
C VAL A 665 -29.95 -9.49 15.66
N PRO A 666 -29.53 -9.98 16.84
CA PRO A 666 -30.49 -10.42 17.86
C PRO A 666 -31.40 -9.26 18.29
N GLN A 667 -32.69 -9.52 18.43
CA GLN A 667 -33.66 -8.50 18.85
C GLN A 667 -33.36 -8.00 20.27
N ASN A 668 -33.56 -6.70 20.50
CA ASN A 668 -33.30 -6.03 21.78
C ASN A 668 -31.89 -6.31 22.34
N SER A 669 -30.90 -6.42 21.44
CA SER A 669 -29.52 -6.72 21.80
C SER A 669 -28.76 -5.49 22.25
N THR A 670 -27.87 -5.72 23.21
CA THR A 670 -26.88 -4.76 23.68
C THR A 670 -25.51 -5.38 23.54
N PHE A 671 -24.63 -4.67 22.87
CA PHE A 671 -23.24 -5.06 22.67
C PHE A 671 -22.31 -4.10 23.41
N LYS A 672 -21.10 -4.57 23.70
CA LYS A 672 -20.02 -3.81 24.33
C LYS A 672 -18.86 -3.63 23.37
N CYS A 673 -17.96 -2.70 23.68
CA CYS A 673 -16.68 -2.57 22.98
C CYS A 673 -15.95 -3.93 22.92
N GLY A 674 -15.45 -4.27 21.73
CA GLY A 674 -14.80 -5.55 21.45
C GLY A 674 -15.73 -6.66 20.97
N ASP A 675 -17.05 -6.55 21.18
CA ASP A 675 -18.01 -7.53 20.67
C ASP A 675 -18.08 -7.52 19.14
N MET A 676 -18.56 -8.64 18.58
CA MET A 676 -18.77 -8.81 17.14
C MET A 676 -20.26 -8.73 16.81
N VAL A 677 -20.67 -7.71 16.07
CA VAL A 677 -22.04 -7.62 15.52
C VAL A 677 -22.04 -8.17 14.11
N THR A 678 -22.97 -9.09 13.82
CA THR A 678 -23.06 -9.75 12.52
C THR A 678 -24.47 -9.66 11.96
N ALA A 679 -24.60 -9.25 10.70
CA ALA A 679 -25.84 -9.32 9.94
C ALA A 679 -25.57 -9.87 8.53
N SER A 680 -26.47 -10.70 8.01
CA SER A 680 -26.36 -11.27 6.67
C SER A 680 -27.55 -10.94 5.80
N PHE A 681 -27.29 -10.62 4.54
CA PHE A 681 -28.25 -10.18 3.53
C PHE A 681 -28.22 -11.12 2.33
N TRP A 682 -29.37 -11.37 1.70
CA TRP A 682 -29.40 -11.95 0.37
C TRP A 682 -28.78 -10.95 -0.61
N SER A 683 -27.77 -11.40 -1.37
CA SER A 683 -26.94 -10.51 -2.17
C SER A 683 -26.58 -11.15 -3.51
N ALA A 684 -25.80 -10.40 -4.29
CA ALA A 684 -25.32 -10.76 -5.61
C ALA A 684 -23.78 -10.80 -5.62
N CYS A 685 -23.19 -11.27 -6.72
CA CYS A 685 -21.75 -11.32 -6.88
C CYS A 685 -21.11 -9.90 -6.88
N PRO A 686 -20.15 -9.60 -5.99
CA PRO A 686 -19.41 -8.33 -5.95
C PRO A 686 -18.62 -7.99 -7.21
N ARG A 687 -18.53 -8.92 -8.17
CA ARG A 687 -17.93 -8.66 -9.48
C ARG A 687 -18.84 -7.89 -10.43
N ASN A 688 -20.13 -7.75 -10.14
CA ASN A 688 -21.02 -6.95 -10.98
C ASN A 688 -20.69 -5.45 -10.91
N ASP A 689 -20.30 -4.96 -9.73
CA ASP A 689 -19.80 -3.61 -9.52
C ASP A 689 -18.79 -3.65 -8.37
N LEU A 690 -17.58 -3.14 -8.60
CA LEU A 690 -16.52 -3.07 -7.59
C LEU A 690 -16.84 -2.06 -6.47
N MET A 691 -17.88 -1.25 -6.66
CA MET A 691 -18.24 -0.13 -5.80
C MET A 691 -17.05 0.80 -5.58
N THR A 692 -16.26 1.06 -6.63
CA THR A 692 -15.08 1.94 -6.59
C THR A 692 -15.48 3.32 -6.09
N GLU A 693 -14.76 3.83 -5.09
CA GLU A 693 -15.09 5.07 -4.34
C GLU A 693 -16.42 5.04 -3.56
N GLY A 694 -17.15 3.92 -3.60
CA GLY A 694 -18.34 3.62 -2.81
C GLY A 694 -18.04 2.68 -1.65
N THR A 695 -19.06 1.92 -1.23
CA THR A 695 -18.97 0.93 -0.15
C THR A 695 -20.00 -0.19 -0.32
N PHE A 696 -19.67 -1.41 0.09
CA PHE A 696 -20.59 -2.55 0.23
C PHE A 696 -21.29 -2.59 1.59
N ALA A 697 -20.71 -1.94 2.61
CA ALA A 697 -21.13 -2.05 4.00
C ALA A 697 -21.01 -0.72 4.75
N LEU A 698 -22.00 -0.42 5.58
CA LEU A 698 -21.98 0.70 6.50
C LEU A 698 -22.44 0.27 7.88
N VAL A 699 -21.85 0.89 8.90
CA VAL A 699 -22.45 1.03 10.23
C VAL A 699 -22.97 2.45 10.35
N GLU A 700 -24.26 2.57 10.66
CA GLU A 700 -24.93 3.87 10.81
C GLU A 700 -25.30 4.10 12.27
N PHE A 701 -25.07 5.32 12.76
CA PHE A 701 -25.45 5.79 14.10
C PHE A 701 -26.73 6.62 14.04
N HIS A 702 -27.65 6.37 14.97
CA HIS A 702 -28.90 7.11 15.08
C HIS A 702 -28.71 8.43 15.84
N LYS A 703 -29.01 9.57 15.19
CA LYS A 703 -28.88 10.91 15.79
C LYS A 703 -30.20 11.53 16.27
N GLY A 704 -31.31 10.79 16.25
CA GLY A 704 -32.67 11.31 16.51
C GLY A 704 -33.44 11.64 15.23
N GLU A 705 -34.78 11.78 15.34
CA GLU A 705 -35.68 12.14 14.22
C GLU A 705 -35.50 11.28 12.94
N ASP A 706 -35.39 9.95 13.08
CA ASP A 706 -35.13 8.98 11.99
C ASP A 706 -33.84 9.24 11.18
N ASN A 707 -32.92 10.06 11.72
CA ASN A 707 -31.68 10.44 11.04
C ASN A 707 -30.55 9.43 11.33
N TRP A 708 -30.08 8.77 10.28
CA TRP A 708 -29.01 7.78 10.32
C TRP A 708 -27.76 8.30 9.63
N VAL A 709 -26.66 8.37 10.37
CA VAL A 709 -25.37 8.89 9.88
C VAL A 709 -24.36 7.77 9.78
N PRO A 710 -23.69 7.57 8.62
CA PRO A 710 -22.62 6.59 8.50
C PRO A 710 -21.44 6.95 9.39
N VAL A 711 -20.96 5.99 10.16
CA VAL A 711 -19.81 6.15 11.07
C VAL A 711 -18.66 5.21 10.77
N TYR A 712 -18.93 4.03 10.18
CA TYR A 712 -17.93 3.09 9.67
C TYR A 712 -18.33 2.56 8.30
N ASP A 713 -17.37 2.35 7.41
CA ASP A 713 -17.56 1.75 6.08
C ASP A 713 -16.57 0.61 5.80
N ASP A 714 -16.64 0.01 4.61
CA ASP A 714 -15.78 -1.12 4.19
C ASP A 714 -14.32 -0.72 3.92
N ASP A 715 -13.92 0.50 4.30
CA ASP A 715 -12.55 1.00 4.32
C ASP A 715 -12.05 1.20 5.78
N ASP A 716 -12.89 0.90 6.78
CA ASP A 716 -12.51 0.85 8.19
C ASP A 716 -12.10 -0.55 8.63
N PHE A 717 -10.93 -0.65 9.27
CA PHE A 717 -10.33 -1.90 9.74
C PHE A 717 -11.27 -2.76 10.63
N CYS A 718 -12.25 -2.14 11.28
CA CYS A 718 -13.18 -2.81 12.19
C CYS A 718 -14.41 -3.43 11.51
N LEU A 719 -14.65 -3.15 10.22
CA LEU A 719 -15.83 -3.60 9.49
C LEU A 719 -15.42 -4.53 8.36
N ARG A 720 -15.96 -5.74 8.33
CA ARG A 720 -15.66 -6.75 7.30
C ARG A 720 -16.89 -7.03 6.47
N PHE A 721 -16.73 -7.00 5.16
CA PHE A 721 -17.71 -7.47 4.19
C PHE A 721 -17.30 -8.87 3.71
N LYS A 722 -18.13 -9.88 3.93
CA LYS A 722 -17.91 -11.26 3.49
C LYS A 722 -18.98 -11.66 2.49
N TRP A 723 -18.58 -12.25 1.38
CA TRP A 723 -19.45 -12.78 0.35
C TRP A 723 -19.34 -14.30 0.29
N SER A 724 -20.48 -14.99 0.22
CA SER A 724 -20.50 -16.45 0.16
C SER A 724 -21.64 -16.99 -0.70
N ARG A 725 -21.50 -18.23 -1.16
CA ARG A 725 -22.50 -18.97 -1.90
C ARG A 725 -22.54 -20.42 -1.44
N PRO A 726 -23.71 -21.09 -1.49
CA PRO A 726 -23.84 -22.48 -1.03
C PRO A 726 -23.08 -23.48 -1.91
N SER A 727 -22.83 -23.13 -3.18
CA SER A 727 -21.99 -23.92 -4.10
C SER A 727 -21.39 -23.02 -5.18
N LYS A 728 -20.29 -23.43 -5.81
CA LYS A 728 -19.52 -22.62 -6.78
C LYS A 728 -20.34 -22.09 -7.96
N LEU A 729 -21.39 -22.79 -8.38
CA LEU A 729 -22.24 -22.40 -9.53
C LEU A 729 -23.63 -21.87 -9.10
N SER A 730 -23.85 -21.68 -7.79
CA SER A 730 -25.10 -21.12 -7.29
C SER A 730 -25.27 -19.67 -7.77
N SER A 731 -26.43 -19.37 -8.35
CA SER A 731 -26.87 -17.99 -8.62
C SER A 731 -27.25 -17.25 -7.33
N ARG A 732 -27.52 -17.98 -6.24
CA ARG A 732 -27.83 -17.41 -4.93
C ARG A 732 -26.56 -17.16 -4.13
N SER A 733 -26.47 -15.99 -3.52
CA SER A 733 -25.35 -15.62 -2.65
C SER A 733 -25.79 -14.77 -1.46
N LYS A 734 -24.90 -14.63 -0.49
CA LYS A 734 -25.12 -13.86 0.74
C LYS A 734 -23.97 -12.90 0.97
N ALA A 735 -24.30 -11.73 1.50
CA ALA A 735 -23.36 -10.76 2.05
C ALA A 735 -23.48 -10.78 3.58
N THR A 736 -22.43 -11.18 4.28
CA THR A 736 -22.32 -11.13 5.73
C THR A 736 -21.43 -9.97 6.12
N ILE A 737 -21.95 -9.05 6.93
CA ILE A 737 -21.22 -7.91 7.44
C ILE A 737 -20.91 -8.15 8.91
N GLU A 738 -19.64 -8.07 9.27
CA GLU A 738 -19.15 -8.24 10.64
C GLU A 738 -18.51 -6.94 11.12
N TRP A 739 -19.03 -6.37 12.21
CA TRP A 739 -18.48 -5.17 12.84
C TRP A 739 -17.89 -5.52 14.20
N ARG A 740 -16.57 -5.39 14.34
CA ARG A 740 -15.88 -5.44 15.63
C ARG A 740 -15.99 -4.08 16.28
N ILE A 741 -16.77 -3.95 17.35
CA ILE A 741 -17.03 -2.66 17.97
C ILE A 741 -15.71 -2.07 18.51
N PRO A 742 -15.24 -0.91 18.00
CA PRO A 742 -14.00 -0.29 18.46
C PRO A 742 -14.08 0.18 19.92
N ASN A 743 -12.94 0.30 20.58
CA ASN A 743 -12.87 0.73 21.98
C ASN A 743 -13.23 2.21 22.19
N ASP A 744 -13.16 3.03 21.14
CA ASP A 744 -13.45 4.47 21.14
C ASP A 744 -14.83 4.79 20.52
N VAL A 745 -15.71 3.79 20.38
CA VAL A 745 -17.06 3.98 19.86
C VAL A 745 -17.92 4.78 20.84
N ASN A 746 -18.83 5.61 20.33
CA ASN A 746 -19.81 6.29 21.18
C ASN A 746 -20.95 5.31 21.55
N PRO A 747 -21.40 5.27 22.81
CA PRO A 747 -22.61 4.53 23.16
C PRO A 747 -23.84 5.07 22.41
N GLY A 748 -24.77 4.20 22.05
CA GLY A 748 -26.04 4.57 21.42
C GLY A 748 -26.61 3.50 20.49
N VAL A 749 -27.52 3.90 19.60
CA VAL A 749 -28.24 2.99 18.69
C VAL A 749 -27.59 2.97 17.32
N TYR A 750 -27.32 1.76 16.82
CA TYR A 750 -26.64 1.49 15.55
C TYR A 750 -27.44 0.54 14.67
N ARG A 751 -27.15 0.55 13.36
CA ARG A 751 -27.59 -0.51 12.43
C ARG A 751 -26.55 -0.76 11.36
N ILE A 752 -26.63 -1.92 10.71
CA ILE A 752 -25.80 -2.29 9.56
C ILE A 752 -26.59 -2.07 8.27
N ARG A 753 -25.97 -1.44 7.28
CA ARG A 753 -26.50 -1.27 5.92
C ARG A 753 -25.61 -1.96 4.90
N HIS A 754 -26.23 -2.61 3.92
CA HIS A 754 -25.56 -3.27 2.80
C HIS A 754 -25.93 -2.60 1.47
N PHE A 755 -24.98 -2.53 0.55
CA PHE A 755 -25.18 -2.18 -0.87
C PHE A 755 -24.65 -3.29 -1.76
N GLY A 756 -25.36 -3.55 -2.86
CA GLY A 756 -24.93 -4.52 -3.87
C GLY A 756 -25.44 -4.18 -5.27
N ALA A 757 -24.97 -4.95 -6.24
CA ALA A 757 -25.35 -4.84 -7.64
C ALA A 757 -25.65 -6.25 -8.19
N ALA A 758 -26.89 -6.47 -8.63
CA ALA A 758 -27.36 -7.78 -9.10
C ALA A 758 -27.48 -7.80 -10.62
N LYS A 759 -27.03 -8.90 -11.24
CA LYS A 759 -27.13 -9.11 -12.68
C LYS A 759 -28.35 -9.97 -13.02
N SER A 760 -29.23 -9.44 -13.85
CA SER A 760 -30.41 -10.15 -14.37
C SER A 760 -30.02 -11.19 -15.43
N LEU A 761 -30.95 -12.10 -15.75
CA LEU A 761 -30.76 -13.09 -16.82
C LEU A 761 -30.49 -12.45 -18.20
N PHE A 762 -30.99 -11.24 -18.43
CA PHE A 762 -30.77 -10.48 -19.67
C PHE A 762 -29.48 -9.63 -19.63
N GLY A 763 -28.71 -9.72 -18.55
CA GLY A 763 -27.41 -9.08 -18.40
C GLY A 763 -27.42 -7.66 -17.82
N SER A 764 -28.59 -7.06 -17.57
CA SER A 764 -28.68 -5.75 -16.91
C SER A 764 -28.25 -5.83 -15.44
N ILE A 765 -27.56 -4.80 -14.97
CA ILE A 765 -27.13 -4.67 -13.57
C ILE A 765 -28.06 -3.69 -12.85
N HIS A 766 -28.59 -4.09 -11.70
CA HIS A 766 -29.45 -3.28 -10.84
C HIS A 766 -28.86 -3.15 -9.44
N HIS A 767 -28.73 -1.93 -8.94
CA HIS A 767 -28.23 -1.67 -7.59
C HIS A 767 -29.35 -1.74 -6.56
N PHE A 768 -29.02 -2.26 -5.38
CA PHE A 768 -29.94 -2.44 -4.26
C PHE A 768 -29.28 -2.08 -2.93
N THR A 769 -30.11 -1.83 -1.90
CA THR A 769 -29.66 -1.64 -0.52
C THR A 769 -30.60 -2.30 0.48
N GLY A 770 -30.04 -2.77 1.58
CA GLY A 770 -30.73 -3.37 2.72
C GLY A 770 -30.22 -2.86 4.05
N SER A 771 -30.99 -3.02 5.12
CA SER A 771 -30.58 -2.65 6.48
C SER A 771 -31.02 -3.67 7.52
N SER A 772 -30.14 -3.97 8.47
CA SER A 772 -30.47 -4.79 9.64
C SER A 772 -31.47 -4.09 10.55
N SER A 773 -32.02 -4.84 11.50
CA SER A 773 -32.61 -4.23 12.69
C SER A 773 -31.56 -3.42 13.46
N ALA A 774 -32.01 -2.43 14.22
CA ALA A 774 -31.14 -1.64 15.08
C ALA A 774 -30.76 -2.39 16.36
N PHE A 775 -29.63 -2.00 16.95
CA PHE A 775 -29.09 -2.58 18.17
C PHE A 775 -28.37 -1.51 19.01
N VAL A 776 -28.21 -1.78 20.31
CA VAL A 776 -27.58 -0.85 21.26
C VAL A 776 -26.11 -1.21 21.45
N VAL A 777 -25.25 -0.19 21.51
CA VAL A 777 -23.87 -0.29 22.00
C VAL A 777 -23.77 0.51 23.30
N ALA A 778 -23.32 -0.13 24.38
CA ALA A 778 -23.32 0.43 25.75
C ALA A 778 -21.92 0.74 26.27
#